data_AF-A0A8H6UGJ3-F1
#
_entry.id   AF-A0A8H6UGJ3-F1
#
_cell.length_a   1.000
_cell.length_b   1.000
_cell.length_c   1.000
_cell.angle_alpha   90.00
_cell.angle_beta   90.00
_cell.angle_gamma   90.00
#
_symmetry.space_group_name_H-M   'P 1'
#
loop_
_entity.id
_entity.type
_entity.pdbx_description
1 polymer ?
#
loop_
_entity_poly.entity_id
_entity_poly.type
_entity_poly.pdbx_seq_one_letter_code
_entity_poly.pdbx_strand_id
1 'polypeptide(L)'
;MPGSIQINHAQDAESLRFHVSSQSPFEGNINASMRRAELEHEANELRRQLQATKAPNHHASPIAMLTAAAEMGVHSASSEVALGLPTPPGPAISPPPASGPSPSCAAAPPVPSYAQQLLSSAGLEAPLPQVDIEPDNRRLEPTVSRTLNNVTVKADEIDDIFQVFFHEYSQFLPILDVGLTPNAYYAQSPFLFWSIVGVACRSYPKNPTLLTALSRGIVEMALLSALSTTPWHTVQGLLLLLTWPFAKDKTRSDVMFTLSGMMLHIAMQHGTHIPMSSHEFSRIKTPAPTEADMVRRSELWAHCVIAYQNSCIVKGQLARTLNDMHQELGQSHRLFQRIASGLVLKLRCLDLVTRCSAAVVENGVRNMSLEQERGLDIILRIYESQITDLESQFTTAVDRFHVALCRLSIQVFHFYKAETLSSTGCLPRILAAACRVIDFVQSLGQTPGRLVTTPIQINFGLLLASVSLLRILKLYTSCDLDLDRARASFFSGINLAKEMSVQQNDSAAKAVFILNQLWNSTKAYRKPDGSAYTALRVRGRLVLSPVLDAVWWWRDENEPGYRTMYCLQGEAADGIPPVPETETHHAQTDDSMISAAESNRNNSSAAASAMVNSAERQDSARADDHFLADFEWALCEDEFFLSTGPYT
;
A
#
# COMPACT_ATOMS: atom_id res chain seq x y z
N MET A 1 41.59 18.83 69.74
CA MET A 1 42.70 18.09 70.36
C MET A 1 42.53 18.17 71.87
N PRO A 2 42.69 17.07 72.63
CA PRO A 2 42.82 15.65 72.20
C PRO A 2 41.47 15.11 71.66
N GLY A 3 41.20 13.82 71.41
CA GLY A 3 41.98 12.55 71.36
C GLY A 3 41.00 11.41 70.99
N SER A 4 41.32 10.41 70.16
CA SER A 4 42.20 9.25 70.44
C SER A 4 41.68 8.39 71.62
N ILE A 5 41.45 7.07 71.54
CA ILE A 5 41.91 6.06 70.56
C ILE A 5 41.01 4.78 70.59
N GLN A 6 40.88 4.08 69.44
CA GLN A 6 40.97 2.60 69.20
C GLN A 6 40.62 1.58 70.32
N ILE A 7 40.00 0.41 70.03
CA ILE A 7 40.68 -0.81 69.51
C ILE A 7 39.69 -1.84 68.88
N ASN A 8 40.11 -2.36 67.72
CA ASN A 8 39.92 -3.65 67.01
C ASN A 8 38.72 -4.63 67.17
N HIS A 9 38.48 -5.28 66.01
CA HIS A 9 37.87 -6.59 65.69
C HIS A 9 36.36 -6.66 65.41
N ALA A 10 35.88 -7.48 64.47
CA ALA A 10 36.37 -7.98 63.17
C ALA A 10 35.29 -8.94 62.61
N GLN A 11 35.01 -8.93 61.30
CA GLN A 11 34.00 -9.78 60.63
C GLN A 11 32.54 -9.46 61.09
N ASP A 12 31.50 -9.37 60.26
CA ASP A 12 31.31 -9.82 58.87
C ASP A 12 30.76 -8.72 57.95
N ALA A 13 31.11 -8.81 56.65
CA ALA A 13 30.48 -8.07 55.57
C ALA A 13 30.71 -8.81 54.24
N GLU A 14 29.85 -9.78 53.91
CA GLU A 14 30.00 -10.53 52.67
C GLU A 14 29.79 -9.66 51.44
N SER A 15 30.81 -9.58 50.59
CA SER A 15 30.74 -8.91 49.30
C SER A 15 29.94 -9.78 48.34
N LEU A 16 28.79 -9.27 47.88
CA LEU A 16 28.00 -9.84 46.78
C LEU A 16 28.77 -9.77 45.45
N ARG A 17 29.74 -10.68 45.30
CA ARG A 17 30.46 -10.91 44.05
C ARG A 17 29.51 -11.57 43.05
N PHE A 18 29.22 -10.87 41.95
CA PHE A 18 28.68 -11.52 40.76
C PHE A 18 29.72 -12.51 40.23
N HIS A 19 29.46 -13.81 40.44
CA HIS A 19 30.22 -14.87 39.76
C HIS A 19 29.81 -14.91 38.29
N VAL A 20 30.50 -14.12 37.46
CA VAL A 20 30.54 -14.33 36.02
C VAL A 20 31.26 -15.66 35.77
N SER A 21 30.50 -16.74 35.61
CA SER A 21 31.04 -18.03 35.20
C SER A 21 31.41 -17.96 33.73
N SER A 22 32.70 -17.94 33.42
CA SER A 22 33.23 -17.94 32.06
C SER A 22 33.13 -19.35 31.45
N GLN A 23 31.91 -19.81 31.14
CA GLN A 23 31.73 -21.03 30.35
C GLN A 23 32.37 -20.85 28.97
N SER A 24 33.16 -21.84 28.56
CA SER A 24 33.97 -21.73 27.35
C SER A 24 33.14 -21.97 26.07
N PRO A 25 33.56 -21.44 24.91
CA PRO A 25 32.91 -21.71 23.62
C PRO A 25 32.87 -23.19 23.19
N PHE A 26 33.57 -24.08 23.89
CA PHE A 26 33.61 -25.51 23.57
C PHE A 26 32.36 -26.27 24.04
N GLU A 27 31.81 -25.96 25.22
CA GLU A 27 30.67 -26.72 25.78
C GLU A 27 29.39 -26.55 24.94
N GLY A 28 29.15 -25.34 24.44
CA GLY A 28 28.02 -25.05 23.54
C GLY A 28 28.10 -25.84 22.22
N ASN A 29 29.30 -25.98 21.65
CA ASN A 29 29.52 -26.76 20.43
C ASN A 29 29.36 -28.26 20.64
N ILE A 30 29.78 -28.81 21.80
CA ILE A 30 29.58 -30.22 22.13
C ILE A 30 28.09 -30.56 22.21
N ASN A 31 27.30 -29.75 22.93
CA ASN A 31 25.86 -29.95 23.04
C ASN A 31 25.12 -29.77 21.70
N ALA A 32 25.54 -28.80 20.87
CA ALA A 32 25.00 -28.63 19.52
C ALA A 32 25.35 -29.82 18.59
N SER A 33 26.54 -30.40 18.73
CA SER A 33 27.00 -31.56 17.96
C SER A 33 26.26 -32.84 18.34
N MET A 34 26.09 -33.11 19.64
CA MET A 34 25.26 -34.22 20.12
C MET A 34 23.83 -34.13 19.59
N ARG A 35 23.20 -32.95 19.71
CA ARG A 35 21.81 -32.77 19.26
C ARG A 35 21.64 -32.89 17.74
N ARG A 36 22.68 -32.61 16.95
CA ARG A 36 22.69 -32.91 15.51
C ARG A 36 22.81 -34.41 15.24
N ALA A 37 23.69 -35.12 15.95
CA ALA A 37 23.84 -36.57 15.81
C ALA A 37 22.56 -37.33 16.21
N GLU A 38 21.84 -36.88 17.23
CA GLU A 38 20.52 -37.42 17.60
C GLU A 38 19.49 -37.23 16.47
N LEU A 39 19.37 -36.01 15.93
CA LEU A 39 18.44 -35.70 14.84
C LEU A 39 18.79 -36.42 13.52
N GLU A 40 20.08 -36.62 13.23
CA GLU A 40 20.52 -37.43 12.09
C GLU A 40 20.24 -38.93 12.30
N HIS A 41 20.35 -39.44 13.53
CA HIS A 41 19.95 -40.81 13.85
C HIS A 41 18.43 -40.99 13.69
N GLU A 42 17.62 -40.07 14.22
CA GLU A 42 16.15 -40.09 14.10
C GLU A 42 15.70 -39.98 12.63
N ALA A 43 16.30 -39.07 11.85
CA ALA A 43 16.01 -38.94 10.42
C ALA A 43 16.36 -40.20 9.61
N ASN A 44 17.43 -40.91 9.99
CA ASN A 44 17.80 -42.18 9.36
C ASN A 44 16.91 -43.35 9.82
N GLU A 45 16.46 -43.35 11.07
CA GLU A 45 15.48 -44.32 11.59
C GLU A 45 14.13 -44.18 10.86
N LEU A 46 13.64 -42.94 10.71
CA LEU A 46 12.42 -42.62 9.94
C LEU A 46 12.55 -42.99 8.45
N ARG A 47 13.71 -42.74 7.82
CA ARG A 47 13.99 -43.21 6.45
C ARG A 47 13.96 -44.73 6.34
N ARG A 48 14.52 -45.44 7.34
CA ARG A 48 14.53 -46.91 7.39
C ARG A 48 13.12 -47.47 7.57
N GLN A 49 12.29 -46.85 8.40
CA GLN A 49 10.87 -47.17 8.53
C GLN A 49 10.12 -46.96 7.20
N LEU A 50 10.28 -45.80 6.55
CA LEU A 50 9.67 -45.52 5.24
C LEU A 50 10.12 -46.47 4.12
N GLN A 51 11.36 -46.98 4.19
CA GLN A 51 11.84 -48.03 3.27
C GLN A 51 11.25 -49.41 3.62
N ALA A 52 11.11 -49.75 4.90
CA ALA A 52 10.44 -50.98 5.33
C ALA A 52 8.94 -50.99 4.96
N THR A 53 8.27 -49.84 4.95
CA THR A 53 6.87 -49.70 4.47
C THR A 53 6.75 -49.77 2.93
N LYS A 54 7.85 -49.95 2.19
CA LYS A 54 7.88 -50.04 0.71
C LYS A 54 8.12 -51.45 0.14
N ALA A 55 8.03 -52.49 0.96
CA ALA A 55 7.84 -53.86 0.48
C ALA A 55 6.36 -54.08 0.06
N PRO A 56 6.08 -54.90 -0.97
CA PRO A 56 4.77 -54.90 -1.62
C PRO A 56 3.70 -55.68 -0.85
N ASN A 57 2.61 -55.00 -0.49
CA ASN A 57 1.30 -55.61 -0.27
C ASN A 57 0.21 -54.66 -0.79
N HIS A 58 -0.80 -55.19 -1.48
CA HIS A 58 -1.75 -54.39 -2.25
C HIS A 58 -2.87 -53.78 -1.39
N HIS A 59 -2.78 -52.48 -1.08
CA HIS A 59 -3.96 -51.63 -0.87
C HIS A 59 -3.76 -50.29 -1.59
N ALA A 60 -4.78 -49.87 -2.35
CA ALA A 60 -4.72 -48.66 -3.18
C ALA A 60 -4.88 -47.38 -2.33
N SER A 61 -4.05 -46.37 -2.61
CA SER A 61 -4.17 -45.05 -1.98
C SER A 61 -5.38 -44.28 -2.55
N PRO A 62 -6.16 -43.52 -1.73
CA PRO A 62 -7.37 -42.85 -2.18
C PRO A 62 -7.21 -41.94 -3.40
N ILE A 63 -6.03 -41.34 -3.57
CA ILE A 63 -5.71 -40.44 -4.69
C ILE A 63 -5.82 -41.18 -6.04
N ALA A 64 -5.42 -42.46 -6.11
CA ALA A 64 -5.48 -43.24 -7.35
C ALA A 64 -6.92 -43.54 -7.81
N MET A 65 -7.86 -43.67 -6.87
CA MET A 65 -9.29 -43.85 -7.21
C MET A 65 -9.91 -42.57 -7.77
N LEU A 66 -9.46 -41.39 -7.30
CA LEU A 66 -9.95 -40.10 -7.82
C LEU A 66 -9.43 -39.82 -9.24
N THR A 67 -8.17 -40.15 -9.55
CA THR A 67 -7.65 -40.04 -10.93
C THR A 67 -8.37 -41.01 -11.87
N ALA A 68 -8.53 -42.27 -11.49
CA ALA A 68 -9.22 -43.28 -12.32
C ALA A 68 -10.70 -42.93 -12.58
N ALA A 69 -11.36 -42.22 -11.66
CA ALA A 69 -12.72 -41.72 -11.85
C ALA A 69 -12.82 -40.53 -12.82
N ALA A 70 -11.73 -39.79 -13.04
CA ALA A 70 -11.70 -38.63 -13.93
C ALA A 70 -11.42 -38.99 -15.40
N GLU A 71 -10.76 -40.13 -15.67
CA GLU A 71 -10.36 -40.55 -17.03
C GLU A 71 -11.43 -41.40 -17.76
N MET A 72 -12.52 -41.77 -17.09
CA MET A 72 -13.52 -42.75 -17.55
C MET A 72 -14.86 -42.13 -17.98
N GLY A 73 -14.89 -41.12 -18.87
CA GLY A 73 -16.17 -40.44 -19.13
C GLY A 73 -16.39 -39.47 -20.30
N VAL A 74 -15.75 -39.58 -21.47
CA VAL A 74 -16.32 -39.01 -22.73
C VAL A 74 -15.99 -39.91 -23.95
N HIS A 75 -16.94 -40.05 -24.89
CA HIS A 75 -16.88 -40.76 -26.19
C HIS A 75 -16.93 -42.31 -26.15
N SER A 76 -17.61 -43.03 -27.07
CA SER A 76 -18.68 -42.64 -28.03
C SER A 76 -19.41 -43.88 -28.63
N ALA A 77 -20.75 -43.82 -28.69
CA ALA A 77 -21.67 -44.39 -29.71
C ALA A 77 -21.66 -45.88 -30.17
N SER A 78 -22.89 -46.46 -30.24
CA SER A 78 -23.48 -47.29 -31.35
C SER A 78 -24.02 -48.70 -30.98
N SER A 79 -25.32 -48.94 -31.25
CA SER A 79 -26.01 -50.23 -31.52
C SER A 79 -25.98 -51.40 -30.51
N GLU A 80 -27.01 -52.25 -30.32
CA GLU A 80 -28.42 -52.30 -30.77
C GLU A 80 -29.23 -53.34 -29.94
N VAL A 81 -30.56 -53.47 -30.19
CA VAL A 81 -31.49 -54.57 -29.80
C VAL A 81 -32.13 -54.57 -28.39
N ALA A 82 -33.43 -54.19 -28.36
CA ALA A 82 -34.60 -54.73 -27.61
C ALA A 82 -34.51 -55.09 -26.08
N LEU A 83 -35.55 -54.94 -25.23
CA LEU A 83 -37.02 -54.98 -25.39
C LEU A 83 -37.75 -54.03 -24.39
N GLY A 84 -38.99 -53.60 -24.69
CA GLY A 84 -40.00 -53.21 -23.67
C GLY A 84 -40.51 -51.75 -23.69
N LEU A 85 -41.82 -51.58 -23.88
CA LEU A 85 -42.60 -50.32 -23.76
C LEU A 85 -43.37 -50.28 -22.39
N PRO A 86 -44.11 -49.20 -21.97
CA PRO A 86 -44.64 -48.07 -22.74
C PRO A 86 -44.50 -46.62 -22.17
N THR A 87 -44.87 -45.66 -23.02
CA THR A 87 -45.05 -44.18 -22.84
C THR A 87 -46.54 -43.84 -22.53
N PRO A 88 -47.11 -42.58 -22.57
CA PRO A 88 -46.61 -41.18 -22.68
C PRO A 88 -47.20 -40.28 -21.53
N PRO A 89 -47.49 -38.93 -21.61
CA PRO A 89 -47.15 -37.88 -22.59
C PRO A 89 -46.63 -36.51 -22.05
N GLY A 90 -46.14 -35.66 -22.97
CA GLY A 90 -46.03 -34.19 -22.84
C GLY A 90 -47.30 -33.46 -23.34
N PRO A 91 -47.28 -32.23 -23.91
CA PRO A 91 -46.17 -31.48 -24.56
C PRO A 91 -45.86 -30.15 -23.79
N ALA A 92 -45.42 -28.98 -24.30
CA ALA A 92 -45.21 -28.39 -25.64
C ALA A 92 -44.19 -27.22 -25.65
N ILE A 93 -43.93 -26.62 -26.84
CA ILE A 93 -43.10 -25.42 -27.09
C ILE A 93 -43.84 -24.50 -28.11
N SER A 94 -43.47 -23.22 -28.25
CA SER A 94 -43.96 -22.33 -29.33
C SER A 94 -42.89 -21.33 -29.83
N PRO A 95 -42.98 -20.81 -31.08
CA PRO A 95 -41.87 -20.13 -31.79
C PRO A 95 -41.97 -18.57 -31.89
N PRO A 96 -40.94 -17.87 -32.42
CA PRO A 96 -40.87 -16.40 -32.49
C PRO A 96 -41.19 -15.77 -33.88
N PRO A 97 -41.52 -14.46 -33.94
CA PRO A 97 -41.56 -13.62 -35.17
C PRO A 97 -40.41 -12.58 -35.24
N ALA A 98 -40.37 -11.72 -36.27
CA ALA A 98 -39.21 -10.87 -36.61
C ALA A 98 -39.50 -9.45 -37.18
N SER A 99 -38.44 -8.62 -37.23
CA SER A 99 -38.18 -7.50 -38.18
C SER A 99 -38.87 -6.11 -38.06
N GLY A 100 -38.24 -5.19 -37.32
CA GLY A 100 -38.13 -3.73 -37.62
C GLY A 100 -39.35 -2.81 -37.38
N PRO A 101 -39.24 -1.47 -37.57
CA PRO A 101 -38.07 -0.64 -37.90
C PRO A 101 -37.71 0.42 -36.81
N SER A 102 -36.74 1.30 -37.07
CA SER A 102 -36.23 2.34 -36.15
C SER A 102 -37.06 3.64 -36.10
N PRO A 103 -36.97 4.40 -35.00
CA PRO A 103 -36.97 5.87 -35.05
C PRO A 103 -35.76 6.51 -34.32
N SER A 104 -35.75 7.85 -34.25
CA SER A 104 -34.56 8.69 -33.97
C SER A 104 -34.42 9.19 -32.51
N CYS A 105 -33.43 10.05 -32.28
CA CYS A 105 -32.95 10.62 -31.01
C CYS A 105 -34.04 11.18 -30.08
N ALA A 106 -33.88 10.91 -28.78
CA ALA A 106 -34.51 11.64 -27.67
C ALA A 106 -33.53 11.75 -26.49
N ALA A 107 -33.76 12.71 -25.59
CA ALA A 107 -32.81 13.08 -24.53
C ALA A 107 -32.72 12.06 -23.37
N ALA A 108 -31.58 12.04 -22.68
CA ALA A 108 -31.41 11.28 -21.44
C ALA A 108 -32.23 11.91 -20.29
N PRO A 109 -32.83 11.10 -19.40
CA PRO A 109 -33.55 11.60 -18.23
C PRO A 109 -32.57 12.14 -17.17
N PRO A 110 -33.00 13.12 -16.33
CA PRO A 110 -32.16 13.67 -15.27
C PRO A 110 -31.89 12.63 -14.17
N VAL A 111 -30.65 12.59 -13.68
CA VAL A 111 -30.24 11.75 -12.55
C VAL A 111 -30.83 12.33 -11.25
N PRO A 112 -31.55 11.54 -10.43
CA PRO A 112 -32.09 12.01 -9.15
C PRO A 112 -30.97 12.29 -8.13
N SER A 113 -31.23 13.22 -7.20
CA SER A 113 -30.21 13.69 -6.26
C SER A 113 -29.77 12.62 -5.26
N TYR A 114 -28.45 12.42 -5.15
CA TYR A 114 -27.79 11.45 -4.29
C TYR A 114 -28.21 11.52 -2.80
N ALA A 115 -28.58 12.72 -2.32
CA ALA A 115 -28.94 12.96 -0.93
C ALA A 115 -30.25 12.25 -0.48
N GLN A 116 -31.19 11.97 -1.39
CA GLN A 116 -32.52 11.44 -1.00
C GLN A 116 -32.53 9.91 -0.82
N GLN A 117 -31.62 9.18 -1.47
CA GLN A 117 -31.62 7.71 -1.42
C GLN A 117 -31.03 7.14 -0.12
N LEU A 118 -30.15 7.89 0.58
CA LEU A 118 -29.62 7.46 1.88
C LEU A 118 -30.61 7.68 3.04
N LEU A 119 -31.58 8.58 2.88
CA LEU A 119 -32.60 8.88 3.90
C LEU A 119 -33.83 7.95 3.86
N SER A 120 -33.98 7.14 2.80
CA SER A 120 -35.18 6.34 2.54
C SER A 120 -35.14 4.90 3.11
N SER A 121 -34.08 4.55 3.84
CA SER A 121 -33.82 3.18 4.33
C SER A 121 -34.24 2.94 5.79
N ALA A 122 -34.74 3.96 6.50
CA ALA A 122 -35.21 3.81 7.87
C ALA A 122 -36.60 3.16 7.88
N GLY A 123 -36.68 1.90 8.28
CA GLY A 123 -37.93 1.15 8.37
C GLY A 123 -38.90 1.75 9.41
N LEU A 124 -40.18 1.75 9.07
CA LEU A 124 -41.26 2.15 9.99
C LEU A 124 -41.49 1.05 11.04
N GLU A 125 -41.45 1.41 12.32
CA GLU A 125 -41.95 0.56 13.41
C GLU A 125 -42.86 1.39 14.35
N ALA A 126 -43.84 0.74 14.97
CA ALA A 126 -44.99 1.39 15.60
C ALA A 126 -44.74 1.77 17.08
N PRO A 127 -45.41 2.82 17.61
CA PRO A 127 -45.12 3.34 18.94
C PRO A 127 -45.67 2.47 20.08
N LEU A 128 -44.85 2.29 21.11
CA LEU A 128 -45.23 1.85 22.45
C LEU A 128 -45.44 3.09 23.36
N PRO A 129 -46.18 2.98 24.49
CA PRO A 129 -46.89 4.12 25.06
C PRO A 129 -45.99 5.21 25.65
N GLN A 130 -46.46 6.45 25.54
CA GLN A 130 -45.82 7.64 26.12
C GLN A 130 -45.63 7.50 27.64
N VAL A 131 -44.39 7.69 28.07
CA VAL A 131 -44.08 8.33 29.34
C VAL A 131 -43.72 9.77 29.00
N ASP A 132 -44.38 10.75 29.61
CA ASP A 132 -44.14 12.15 29.29
C ASP A 132 -42.76 12.60 29.79
N ILE A 133 -41.81 12.61 28.86
CA ILE A 133 -40.50 13.25 29.02
C ILE A 133 -40.63 14.63 28.36
N GLU A 134 -40.51 15.70 29.15
CA GLU A 134 -40.45 17.06 28.62
C GLU A 134 -39.34 17.17 27.56
N PRO A 135 -39.51 18.00 26.50
CA PRO A 135 -38.48 18.17 25.49
C PRO A 135 -37.23 18.80 26.14
N ASP A 136 -36.24 17.96 26.44
CA ASP A 136 -34.92 18.33 26.97
C ASP A 136 -34.26 19.28 25.98
N ASN A 137 -34.47 20.58 26.22
CA ASN A 137 -34.06 21.69 25.37
C ASN A 137 -32.56 21.94 25.58
N ARG A 138 -31.76 20.93 25.19
CA ARG A 138 -30.30 20.94 25.24
C ARG A 138 -29.79 22.07 24.37
N ARG A 139 -29.60 23.22 25.02
CA ARG A 139 -28.71 24.26 24.55
C ARG A 139 -27.36 23.61 24.33
N LEU A 140 -27.02 23.36 23.05
CA LEU A 140 -25.72 22.85 22.65
C LEU A 140 -24.67 23.78 23.26
N GLU A 141 -23.83 23.25 24.15
CA GLU A 141 -22.79 24.06 24.78
C GLU A 141 -21.92 24.69 23.70
N PRO A 142 -21.71 26.02 23.73
CA PRO A 142 -20.98 26.70 22.66
C PRO A 142 -19.60 26.08 22.49
N THR A 143 -19.22 25.84 21.24
CA THR A 143 -17.91 25.26 20.92
C THR A 143 -16.80 26.09 21.55
N VAL A 144 -15.84 25.43 22.20
CA VAL A 144 -14.75 26.09 22.92
C VAL A 144 -13.49 26.01 22.06
N SER A 145 -12.85 27.16 21.82
CA SER A 145 -11.55 27.28 21.14
C SER A 145 -10.51 26.33 21.71
N ARG A 146 -9.71 25.68 20.86
CA ARG A 146 -8.72 24.65 21.26
C ARG A 146 -7.33 25.01 20.76
N THR A 147 -6.30 24.57 21.49
CA THR A 147 -4.89 24.84 21.18
C THR A 147 -4.09 23.54 21.03
N LEU A 148 -3.26 23.47 19.99
CA LEU A 148 -2.31 22.39 19.72
C LEU A 148 -0.97 23.00 19.31
N ASN A 149 0.14 22.61 19.97
CA ASN A 149 1.49 23.10 19.68
C ASN A 149 1.56 24.64 19.49
N ASN A 150 0.93 25.39 20.40
CA ASN A 150 0.74 26.86 20.40
C ASN A 150 -0.18 27.44 19.30
N VAL A 151 -0.63 26.65 18.33
CA VAL A 151 -1.65 27.04 17.35
C VAL A 151 -3.03 26.97 18.01
N THR A 152 -3.74 28.10 18.10
CA THR A 152 -5.10 28.14 18.66
C THR A 152 -6.11 28.32 17.54
N VAL A 153 -7.05 27.39 17.44
CA VAL A 153 -8.20 27.44 16.52
C VAL A 153 -9.41 27.92 17.30
N LYS A 154 -10.12 28.91 16.77
CA LYS A 154 -11.27 29.51 17.47
C LYS A 154 -12.52 28.62 17.40
N ALA A 155 -13.47 28.89 18.30
CA ALA A 155 -14.78 28.25 18.33
C ALA A 155 -15.51 28.24 16.97
N ASP A 156 -15.59 29.40 16.32
CA ASP A 156 -16.23 29.60 15.01
C ASP A 156 -15.50 28.84 13.90
N GLU A 157 -14.16 28.89 13.88
CA GLU A 157 -13.36 28.09 12.95
C GLU A 157 -13.56 26.58 13.17
N ILE A 158 -13.66 26.10 14.42
CA ILE A 158 -13.93 24.69 14.72
C ILE A 158 -15.31 24.27 14.20
N ASP A 159 -16.36 25.08 14.43
CA ASP A 159 -17.71 24.78 13.96
C ASP A 159 -17.80 24.75 12.42
N ASP A 160 -17.13 25.67 11.72
CA ASP A 160 -16.99 25.64 10.26
C ASP A 160 -16.28 24.36 9.79
N ILE A 161 -15.12 24.04 10.37
CA ILE A 161 -14.27 22.92 9.95
C ILE A 161 -14.97 21.57 10.20
N PHE A 162 -15.76 21.44 11.27
CA PHE A 162 -16.58 20.24 11.51
C PHE A 162 -17.71 20.11 10.48
N GLN A 163 -18.34 21.21 10.06
CA GLN A 163 -19.34 21.18 8.97
C GLN A 163 -18.70 20.76 7.64
N VAL A 164 -17.53 21.30 7.30
CA VAL A 164 -16.74 20.88 6.12
C VAL A 164 -16.40 19.39 6.18
N PHE A 165 -15.94 18.88 7.33
CA PHE A 165 -15.66 17.46 7.51
C PHE A 165 -16.89 16.59 7.21
N PHE A 166 -18.01 16.87 7.87
CA PHE A 166 -19.21 16.04 7.76
C PHE A 166 -19.91 16.17 6.41
N HIS A 167 -19.77 17.30 5.70
CA HIS A 167 -20.31 17.48 4.36
C HIS A 167 -19.45 16.80 3.27
N GLU A 168 -18.13 16.98 3.32
CA GLU A 168 -17.24 16.63 2.20
C GLU A 168 -16.47 15.31 2.38
N TYR A 169 -16.08 14.96 3.61
CA TYR A 169 -15.17 13.85 3.90
C TYR A 169 -15.90 12.58 4.35
N SER A 170 -16.94 12.73 5.17
CA SER A 170 -17.70 11.61 5.77
C SER A 170 -18.18 10.58 4.74
N GLN A 171 -18.61 11.04 3.55
CA GLN A 171 -19.10 10.21 2.44
C GLN A 171 -18.10 9.13 1.96
N PHE A 172 -16.80 9.35 2.13
CA PHE A 172 -15.76 8.40 1.74
C PHE A 172 -15.42 7.39 2.86
N LEU A 173 -15.63 7.79 4.11
CA LEU A 173 -15.25 7.05 5.32
C LEU A 173 -16.26 7.32 6.47
N PRO A 174 -17.48 6.75 6.41
CA PRO A 174 -18.58 7.08 7.32
C PRO A 174 -18.46 6.35 8.68
N ILE A 175 -17.34 6.58 9.38
CA ILE A 175 -17.00 5.90 10.64
C ILE A 175 -17.31 6.74 11.90
N LEU A 176 -17.92 7.93 11.73
CA LEU A 176 -18.15 8.94 12.78
C LEU A 176 -19.63 9.30 12.91
N ASP A 177 -20.07 9.63 14.12
CA ASP A 177 -21.43 10.04 14.44
C ASP A 177 -21.63 11.55 14.18
N VAL A 178 -22.49 11.86 13.22
CA VAL A 178 -22.83 13.23 12.80
C VAL A 178 -23.59 14.00 13.90
N GLY A 179 -24.16 13.30 14.90
CA GLY A 179 -24.88 13.91 16.02
C GLY A 179 -23.98 14.45 17.15
N LEU A 180 -22.68 14.17 17.14
CA LEU A 180 -21.76 14.59 18.20
C LEU A 180 -21.16 15.98 17.96
N THR A 181 -21.17 16.83 18.99
CA THR A 181 -20.60 18.18 18.92
C THR A 181 -19.06 18.18 18.92
N PRO A 182 -18.40 19.24 18.44
CA PRO A 182 -16.93 19.34 18.51
C PRO A 182 -16.40 19.27 19.95
N ASN A 183 -17.12 19.86 20.91
CA ASN A 183 -16.83 19.73 22.34
C ASN A 183 -16.91 18.26 22.83
N ALA A 184 -17.92 17.50 22.41
CA ALA A 184 -18.05 16.09 22.76
C ALA A 184 -16.92 15.24 22.17
N TYR A 185 -16.54 15.49 20.91
CA TYR A 185 -15.39 14.85 20.28
C TYR A 185 -14.08 15.14 21.02
N TYR A 186 -13.82 16.40 21.40
CA TYR A 186 -12.63 16.77 22.17
C TYR A 186 -12.59 16.06 23.53
N ALA A 187 -13.73 15.95 24.22
CA ALA A 187 -13.83 15.27 25.51
C ALA A 187 -13.64 13.75 25.41
N GLN A 188 -14.11 13.11 24.33
CA GLN A 188 -13.97 11.67 24.11
C GLN A 188 -12.56 11.26 23.65
N SER A 189 -11.93 12.06 22.78
CA SER A 189 -10.53 11.89 22.37
C SER A 189 -10.01 13.16 21.68
N PRO A 190 -9.09 13.91 22.30
CA PRO A 190 -8.44 15.06 21.68
C PRO A 190 -7.72 14.69 20.37
N PHE A 191 -7.16 13.48 20.26
CA PHE A 191 -6.53 13.01 19.04
C PHE A 191 -7.53 12.83 17.89
N LEU A 192 -8.70 12.24 18.14
CA LEU A 192 -9.75 12.11 17.13
C LEU A 192 -10.27 13.50 16.70
N PHE A 193 -10.57 14.37 17.65
CA PHE A 193 -10.95 15.77 17.38
C PHE A 193 -9.94 16.47 16.47
N TRP A 194 -8.65 16.41 16.80
CA TRP A 194 -7.62 17.09 16.02
C TRP A 194 -7.38 16.41 14.65
N SER A 195 -7.62 15.11 14.51
CA SER A 195 -7.60 14.43 13.22
C SER A 195 -8.76 14.85 12.32
N ILE A 196 -9.97 15.06 12.87
CA ILE A 196 -11.12 15.63 12.14
C ILE A 196 -10.77 17.03 11.63
N VAL A 197 -10.29 17.90 12.54
CA VAL A 197 -9.89 19.28 12.20
C VAL A 197 -8.81 19.30 11.13
N GLY A 198 -7.72 18.56 11.31
CA GLY A 198 -6.60 18.55 10.36
C GLY A 198 -6.96 18.03 8.97
N VAL A 199 -7.86 17.04 8.87
CA VAL A 199 -8.32 16.52 7.57
C VAL A 199 -9.19 17.53 6.83
N ALA A 200 -10.14 18.19 7.53
CA ALA A 200 -11.00 19.20 6.89
C ALA A 200 -10.31 20.55 6.65
N CYS A 201 -9.22 20.87 7.35
CA CYS A 201 -8.32 21.97 7.01
C CYS A 201 -7.74 21.90 5.58
N ARG A 202 -7.89 20.77 4.86
CA ARG A 202 -7.48 20.62 3.45
C ARG A 202 -8.36 21.40 2.48
N SER A 203 -9.68 21.48 2.70
CA SER A 203 -10.60 22.27 1.87
C SER A 203 -11.09 23.56 2.52
N TYR A 204 -10.83 23.76 3.81
CA TYR A 204 -11.26 24.95 4.56
C TYR A 204 -10.66 26.27 4.03
N PRO A 205 -11.46 27.16 3.41
CA PRO A 205 -10.92 28.29 2.66
C PRO A 205 -10.64 29.54 3.52
N LYS A 206 -11.23 29.65 4.72
CA LYS A 206 -11.12 30.87 5.54
C LYS A 206 -9.76 31.02 6.21
N ASN A 207 -9.06 29.91 6.49
CA ASN A 207 -7.73 29.91 7.11
C ASN A 207 -6.87 28.72 6.63
N PRO A 208 -6.32 28.78 5.39
CA PRO A 208 -5.56 27.67 4.80
C PRO A 208 -4.22 27.38 5.51
N THR A 209 -3.75 28.28 6.39
CA THR A 209 -2.50 28.08 7.15
C THR A 209 -2.62 26.98 8.21
N LEU A 210 -3.82 26.70 8.70
CA LEU A 210 -4.07 25.71 9.76
C LEU A 210 -3.60 24.31 9.40
N LEU A 211 -3.71 23.91 8.13
CA LEU A 211 -3.27 22.58 7.66
C LEU A 211 -1.77 22.36 7.95
N THR A 212 -0.93 23.32 7.54
CA THR A 212 0.53 23.26 7.74
C THR A 212 0.90 23.48 9.21
N ALA A 213 0.14 24.31 9.94
CA ALA A 213 0.42 24.64 11.34
C ALA A 213 0.08 23.48 12.30
N LEU A 214 -0.98 22.70 12.02
CA LEU A 214 -1.46 21.62 12.89
C LEU A 214 -0.88 20.24 12.55
N SER A 215 -0.54 19.97 11.28
CA SER A 215 -0.15 18.62 10.79
C SER A 215 0.90 17.93 11.66
N ARG A 216 1.96 18.66 12.03
CA ARG A 216 3.05 18.16 12.89
C ARG A 216 2.53 17.64 14.23
N GLY A 217 1.72 18.43 14.93
CA GLY A 217 1.18 18.06 16.24
C GLY A 217 0.21 16.89 16.15
N ILE A 218 -0.55 16.79 15.05
CA ILE A 218 -1.48 15.68 14.80
C ILE A 218 -0.72 14.38 14.55
N VAL A 219 0.37 14.41 13.77
CA VAL A 219 1.25 13.24 13.56
C VAL A 219 1.97 12.83 14.85
N GLU A 220 2.37 13.80 15.69
CA GLU A 220 2.94 13.52 17.01
C GLU A 220 1.92 12.86 17.95
N MET A 221 0.67 13.32 17.99
CA MET A 221 -0.40 12.65 18.73
C MET A 221 -0.72 11.25 18.16
N ALA A 222 -0.66 11.07 16.84
CA ALA A 222 -0.87 9.77 16.20
C ALA A 222 0.19 8.75 16.65
N LEU A 223 1.47 9.12 16.65
CA LEU A 223 2.56 8.25 17.10
C LEU A 223 2.43 7.88 18.60
N LEU A 224 1.98 8.82 19.43
CA LEU A 224 1.73 8.58 20.86
C LEU A 224 0.43 7.79 21.14
N SER A 225 -0.45 7.63 20.15
CA SER A 225 -1.77 7.03 20.35
C SER A 225 -1.73 5.53 20.70
N ALA A 226 -0.58 4.86 20.52
CA ALA A 226 -0.32 3.51 21.02
C ALA A 226 -0.50 3.37 22.55
N LEU A 227 -0.39 4.47 23.30
CA LEU A 227 -0.58 4.52 24.75
C LEU A 227 -2.02 4.89 25.17
N SER A 228 -2.94 5.06 24.21
CA SER A 228 -4.30 5.56 24.46
C SER A 228 -5.21 4.54 25.15
N THR A 229 -5.96 5.02 26.14
CA THR A 229 -7.03 4.26 26.80
C THR A 229 -8.37 4.29 26.04
N THR A 230 -8.45 5.02 24.92
CA THR A 230 -9.68 5.18 24.10
C THR A 230 -9.51 4.55 22.71
N PRO A 231 -9.29 3.23 22.60
CA PRO A 231 -8.84 2.57 21.38
C PRO A 231 -9.80 2.72 20.19
N TRP A 232 -11.11 2.81 20.45
CA TRP A 232 -12.13 3.07 19.43
C TRP A 232 -11.87 4.39 18.69
N HIS A 233 -11.78 5.49 19.46
CA HIS A 233 -11.49 6.82 18.94
C HIS A 233 -10.06 6.94 18.38
N THR A 234 -9.10 6.21 18.95
CA THR A 234 -7.74 6.09 18.39
C THR A 234 -7.76 5.46 17.00
N VAL A 235 -8.45 4.34 16.81
CA VAL A 235 -8.55 3.67 15.51
C VAL A 235 -9.28 4.54 14.49
N GLN A 236 -10.38 5.21 14.89
CA GLN A 236 -11.03 6.22 14.05
C GLN A 236 -10.07 7.34 13.64
N GLY A 237 -9.30 7.90 14.59
CA GLY A 237 -8.33 8.97 14.32
C GLY A 237 -7.21 8.55 13.38
N LEU A 238 -6.66 7.34 13.56
CA LEU A 238 -5.65 6.78 12.65
C LEU A 238 -6.23 6.52 11.25
N LEU A 239 -7.46 6.02 11.14
CA LEU A 239 -8.16 5.81 9.87
C LEU A 239 -8.33 7.12 9.07
N LEU A 240 -8.61 8.25 9.73
CA LEU A 240 -8.67 9.56 9.09
C LEU A 240 -7.32 9.93 8.46
N LEU A 241 -6.22 9.82 9.22
CA LEU A 241 -4.89 10.22 8.76
C LEU A 241 -4.33 9.30 7.66
N LEU A 242 -4.65 8.01 7.70
CA LEU A 242 -4.28 7.05 6.65
C LEU A 242 -5.11 7.22 5.37
N THR A 243 -6.31 7.80 5.47
CA THR A 243 -7.17 8.09 4.32
C THR A 243 -6.80 9.42 3.65
N TRP A 244 -6.41 10.43 4.44
CA TRP A 244 -6.03 11.78 3.99
C TRP A 244 -4.71 12.27 4.61
N PRO A 245 -3.57 11.63 4.29
CA PRO A 245 -2.27 11.97 4.87
C PRO A 245 -1.84 13.40 4.53
N PHE A 246 -1.25 14.09 5.51
CA PHE A 246 -0.62 15.39 5.32
C PHE A 246 0.57 15.29 4.35
N ALA A 247 0.93 16.40 3.70
CA ALA A 247 2.20 16.45 2.96
C ALA A 247 3.39 16.22 3.91
N LYS A 248 4.43 15.55 3.42
CA LYS A 248 5.62 15.24 4.22
C LYS A 248 6.43 16.51 4.49
N ASP A 249 6.79 16.72 5.75
CA ASP A 249 7.80 17.71 6.14
C ASP A 249 9.17 17.24 5.64
N LYS A 250 9.96 18.15 5.05
CA LYS A 250 11.32 17.85 4.55
C LYS A 250 12.24 17.24 5.62
N THR A 251 11.94 17.47 6.90
CA THR A 251 12.77 17.08 8.04
C THR A 251 12.35 15.77 8.72
N ARG A 252 11.35 15.03 8.19
CA ARG A 252 10.78 13.86 8.88
C ARG A 252 10.53 12.66 7.97
N SER A 253 10.88 11.48 8.47
CA SER A 253 10.60 10.20 7.82
C SER A 253 9.10 9.90 7.71
N ASP A 254 8.75 9.14 6.68
CA ASP A 254 7.38 8.76 6.35
C ASP A 254 6.82 7.68 7.30
N VAL A 255 6.10 8.14 8.33
CA VAL A 255 5.48 7.28 9.34
C VAL A 255 4.13 6.67 8.94
N MET A 256 3.54 7.02 7.78
CA MET A 256 2.17 6.58 7.45
C MET A 256 2.03 5.06 7.37
N PHE A 257 3.03 4.39 6.78
CA PHE A 257 3.06 2.92 6.75
C PHE A 257 3.13 2.31 8.16
N THR A 258 3.94 2.89 9.06
CA THR A 258 4.05 2.47 10.46
C THR A 258 2.74 2.68 11.22
N LEU A 259 2.07 3.83 11.02
CA LEU A 259 0.75 4.10 11.59
C LEU A 259 -0.31 3.08 11.11
N SER A 260 -0.22 2.58 9.87
CA SER A 260 -1.14 1.57 9.34
C SER A 260 -1.02 0.21 10.06
N GLY A 261 0.21 -0.24 10.35
CA GLY A 261 0.45 -1.45 11.15
C GLY A 261 0.03 -1.25 12.61
N MET A 262 0.35 -0.10 13.19
CA MET A 262 -0.02 0.24 14.57
C MET A 262 -1.55 0.29 14.77
N MET A 263 -2.29 0.94 13.86
CA MET A 263 -3.76 0.93 13.83
C MET A 263 -4.31 -0.50 13.81
N LEU A 264 -3.76 -1.36 12.94
CA LEU A 264 -4.20 -2.75 12.80
C LEU A 264 -3.97 -3.54 14.10
N HIS A 265 -2.80 -3.38 14.74
CA HIS A 265 -2.49 -4.02 16.01
C HIS A 265 -3.36 -3.51 17.17
N ILE A 266 -3.64 -2.20 17.26
CA ILE A 266 -4.58 -1.64 18.25
C ILE A 266 -5.98 -2.23 18.04
N ALA A 267 -6.47 -2.28 16.79
CA ALA A 267 -7.77 -2.87 16.47
C ALA A 267 -7.85 -4.36 16.84
N MET A 268 -6.77 -5.13 16.65
CA MET A 268 -6.68 -6.53 17.07
C MET A 268 -6.61 -6.69 18.60
N GLN A 269 -5.81 -5.87 19.28
CA GLN A 269 -5.65 -5.88 20.74
C GLN A 269 -6.97 -5.66 21.50
N HIS A 270 -7.92 -4.95 20.88
CA HIS A 270 -9.25 -4.70 21.43
C HIS A 270 -10.36 -5.55 20.78
N GLY A 271 -10.01 -6.67 20.15
CA GLY A 271 -10.98 -7.68 19.70
C GLY A 271 -11.84 -7.26 18.50
N THR A 272 -11.53 -6.16 17.82
CA THR A 272 -12.33 -5.64 16.68
C THR A 272 -12.41 -6.65 15.54
N HIS A 273 -11.34 -7.42 15.33
CA HIS A 273 -11.24 -8.52 14.37
C HIS A 273 -12.09 -9.77 14.69
N ILE A 274 -12.60 -9.91 15.93
CA ILE A 274 -13.50 -11.00 16.33
C ILE A 274 -14.73 -10.41 17.05
N PRO A 275 -15.67 -9.78 16.33
CA PRO A 275 -16.76 -8.99 16.94
C PRO A 275 -17.61 -9.75 17.97
N MET A 276 -17.81 -11.05 17.82
CA MET A 276 -18.59 -11.88 18.76
C MET A 276 -17.88 -12.05 20.12
N SER A 277 -16.56 -12.27 20.08
CA SER A 277 -15.69 -12.50 21.24
C SER A 277 -14.96 -11.25 21.71
N SER A 278 -15.34 -10.06 21.24
CA SER A 278 -14.64 -8.80 21.59
C SER A 278 -14.59 -8.51 23.10
N HIS A 279 -15.47 -9.13 23.88
CA HIS A 279 -15.50 -9.05 25.34
C HIS A 279 -14.34 -9.81 26.02
N GLU A 280 -13.77 -10.83 25.37
CA GLU A 280 -12.59 -11.59 25.85
C GLU A 280 -11.30 -10.76 25.81
N PHE A 281 -11.27 -9.72 24.96
CA PHE A 281 -10.18 -8.75 24.85
C PHE A 281 -10.29 -7.60 25.86
N SER A 282 -11.30 -7.63 26.74
CA SER A 282 -11.50 -6.63 27.79
C SER A 282 -10.87 -7.05 29.12
N ARG A 283 -10.13 -6.15 29.76
CA ARG A 283 -9.59 -6.36 31.12
C ARG A 283 -10.68 -6.25 32.21
N ILE A 284 -11.89 -5.85 31.85
CA ILE A 284 -13.06 -5.68 32.72
C ILE A 284 -14.18 -6.55 32.15
N LYS A 285 -14.90 -7.29 33.01
CA LYS A 285 -16.04 -8.12 32.58
C LYS A 285 -17.16 -7.25 31.99
N THR A 286 -17.21 -7.17 30.67
CA THR A 286 -18.28 -6.52 29.91
C THR A 286 -19.40 -7.52 29.58
N PRO A 287 -20.64 -7.04 29.33
CA PRO A 287 -21.68 -7.87 28.71
C PRO A 287 -21.24 -8.41 27.35
N ALA A 288 -21.95 -9.45 26.88
CA ALA A 288 -21.86 -9.86 25.47
C ALA A 288 -22.28 -8.68 24.58
N PRO A 289 -21.60 -8.46 23.43
CA PRO A 289 -21.88 -7.32 22.57
C PRO A 289 -23.26 -7.46 21.90
N THR A 290 -23.95 -6.33 21.69
CA THR A 290 -25.19 -6.34 20.90
C THR A 290 -24.88 -6.55 19.41
N GLU A 291 -25.83 -7.02 18.60
CA GLU A 291 -25.61 -7.11 17.14
C GLU A 291 -25.30 -5.73 16.53
N ALA A 292 -25.84 -4.64 17.08
CA ALA A 292 -25.47 -3.28 16.66
C ALA A 292 -23.99 -2.94 16.97
N ASP A 293 -23.45 -3.39 18.10
CA ASP A 293 -22.02 -3.27 18.41
C ASP A 293 -21.17 -4.20 17.53
N MET A 294 -21.68 -5.38 17.19
CA MET A 294 -20.99 -6.35 16.34
C MET A 294 -20.91 -5.87 14.89
N VAL A 295 -21.98 -5.24 14.36
CA VAL A 295 -21.97 -4.54 13.07
C VAL A 295 -20.96 -3.40 13.10
N ARG A 296 -21.04 -2.48 14.07
CA ARG A 296 -20.08 -1.37 14.21
C ARG A 296 -18.62 -1.85 14.28
N ARG A 297 -18.33 -2.91 15.04
CA ARG A 297 -16.97 -3.51 15.09
C ARG A 297 -16.58 -4.15 13.75
N SER A 298 -17.50 -4.85 13.09
CA SER A 298 -17.28 -5.47 11.77
C SER A 298 -16.90 -4.41 10.72
N GLU A 299 -17.61 -3.29 10.69
CA GLU A 299 -17.36 -2.18 9.76
C GLU A 299 -16.05 -1.46 10.08
N LEU A 300 -15.77 -1.15 11.35
CA LEU A 300 -14.49 -0.55 11.74
C LEU A 300 -13.30 -1.47 11.41
N TRP A 301 -13.43 -2.79 11.63
CA TRP A 301 -12.42 -3.77 11.23
C TRP A 301 -12.20 -3.80 9.71
N ALA A 302 -13.28 -3.83 8.93
CA ALA A 302 -13.20 -3.77 7.48
C ALA A 302 -12.49 -2.49 6.99
N HIS A 303 -12.77 -1.34 7.60
CA HIS A 303 -12.04 -0.10 7.33
C HIS A 303 -10.54 -0.18 7.69
N CYS A 304 -10.18 -0.79 8.82
CA CYS A 304 -8.77 -1.04 9.19
C CYS A 304 -8.04 -1.91 8.14
N VAL A 305 -8.65 -3.00 7.70
CA VAL A 305 -8.06 -3.89 6.69
C VAL A 305 -7.89 -3.16 5.34
N ILE A 306 -8.90 -2.39 4.91
CA ILE A 306 -8.84 -1.57 3.68
C ILE A 306 -7.71 -0.53 3.77
N ALA A 307 -7.60 0.21 4.88
CA ALA A 307 -6.57 1.23 5.05
C ALA A 307 -5.15 0.62 5.11
N TYR A 308 -4.99 -0.52 5.78
CA TYR A 308 -3.72 -1.28 5.79
C TYR A 308 -3.35 -1.82 4.41
N GLN A 309 -4.26 -2.47 3.68
CA GLN A 309 -3.97 -3.01 2.34
C GLN A 309 -3.67 -1.91 1.31
N ASN A 310 -4.39 -0.78 1.36
CA ASN A 310 -4.03 0.42 0.58
C ASN A 310 -2.64 0.95 0.96
N SER A 311 -2.31 1.00 2.25
CA SER A 311 -0.98 1.44 2.73
C SER A 311 0.14 0.53 2.23
N CYS A 312 -0.07 -0.79 2.21
CA CYS A 312 0.86 -1.75 1.58
C CYS A 312 1.04 -1.48 0.09
N ILE A 313 -0.04 -1.30 -0.67
CA ILE A 313 0.01 -1.01 -2.12
C ILE A 313 0.76 0.31 -2.39
N VAL A 314 0.45 1.38 -1.64
CA VAL A 314 1.09 2.70 -1.74
C VAL A 314 2.55 2.71 -1.24
N LYS A 315 2.98 1.66 -0.51
CA LYS A 315 4.38 1.42 -0.10
C LYS A 315 5.08 0.33 -0.93
N GLY A 316 4.42 -0.23 -1.95
CA GLY A 316 4.94 -1.32 -2.77
C GLY A 316 5.28 -2.59 -1.99
N GLN A 317 4.59 -2.83 -0.87
CA GLN A 317 4.79 -3.97 0.02
C GLN A 317 3.68 -5.02 -0.16
N LEU A 318 4.00 -6.30 0.10
CA LEU A 318 3.00 -7.36 0.13
C LEU A 318 2.17 -7.24 1.42
N ALA A 319 0.84 -7.16 1.29
CA ALA A 319 -0.08 -7.22 2.41
C ALA A 319 -0.38 -8.66 2.81
N ARG A 320 -0.84 -8.88 4.05
CA ARG A 320 -1.51 -10.13 4.45
C ARG A 320 -2.85 -10.26 3.71
N THR A 321 -3.22 -11.48 3.29
CA THR A 321 -4.53 -11.72 2.66
C THR A 321 -5.66 -11.57 3.67
N LEU A 322 -6.91 -11.44 3.22
CA LEU A 322 -8.04 -11.37 4.14
C LEU A 322 -8.20 -12.67 4.96
N ASN A 323 -7.76 -13.81 4.43
CA ASN A 323 -7.81 -15.07 5.15
C ASN A 323 -6.70 -15.20 6.20
N ASP A 324 -5.46 -14.74 5.91
CA ASP A 324 -4.36 -14.73 6.89
C ASP A 324 -4.63 -13.83 8.11
N MET A 325 -5.56 -12.89 7.97
CA MET A 325 -5.99 -11.96 9.00
C MET A 325 -7.13 -12.50 9.88
N HIS A 326 -7.73 -13.63 9.53
CA HIS A 326 -8.77 -14.31 10.29
C HIS A 326 -8.22 -15.56 10.99
N GLN A 327 -8.81 -15.93 12.13
CA GLN A 327 -8.37 -17.07 12.94
C GLN A 327 -9.15 -18.36 12.64
N GLU A 328 -10.38 -18.26 12.14
CA GLU A 328 -11.22 -19.42 11.80
C GLU A 328 -11.67 -19.37 10.33
N LEU A 329 -11.79 -20.56 9.72
CA LEU A 329 -12.43 -20.72 8.42
C LEU A 329 -13.88 -20.19 8.45
N GLY A 330 -14.21 -19.33 7.49
CA GLY A 330 -15.55 -18.73 7.37
C GLY A 330 -15.76 -17.41 8.10
N GLN A 331 -14.79 -16.90 8.89
CA GLN A 331 -14.90 -15.55 9.47
C GLN A 331 -15.08 -14.47 8.40
N SER A 332 -14.38 -14.56 7.26
CA SER A 332 -14.59 -13.69 6.09
C SER A 332 -16.06 -13.66 5.62
N HIS A 333 -16.79 -14.78 5.69
CA HIS A 333 -18.21 -14.84 5.33
C HIS A 333 -19.10 -14.20 6.40
N ARG A 334 -18.85 -14.48 7.68
CA ARG A 334 -19.56 -13.84 8.82
C ARG A 334 -19.37 -12.31 8.86
N LEU A 335 -18.21 -11.83 8.41
CA LEU A 335 -17.89 -10.42 8.21
C LEU A 335 -18.70 -9.83 7.04
N PHE A 336 -18.67 -10.47 5.87
CA PHE A 336 -19.42 -9.99 4.69
C PHE A 336 -20.95 -10.00 4.88
N GLN A 337 -21.48 -10.80 5.80
CA GLN A 337 -22.90 -10.77 6.18
C GLN A 337 -23.29 -9.57 7.08
N ARG A 338 -22.32 -8.90 7.73
CA ARG A 338 -22.58 -7.85 8.76
C ARG A 338 -22.22 -6.43 8.32
N ILE A 339 -21.56 -6.24 7.19
CA ILE A 339 -21.08 -4.93 6.73
C ILE A 339 -21.80 -4.50 5.44
N ALA A 340 -21.88 -3.18 5.20
CA ALA A 340 -22.44 -2.65 3.96
C ALA A 340 -21.82 -3.26 2.68
N SER A 341 -22.63 -3.50 1.64
CA SER A 341 -22.22 -4.19 0.41
C SER A 341 -21.05 -3.53 -0.32
N GLY A 342 -21.01 -2.19 -0.39
CA GLY A 342 -19.87 -1.45 -0.96
C GLY A 342 -18.57 -1.60 -0.15
N LEU A 343 -18.65 -1.99 1.13
CA LEU A 343 -17.47 -2.33 1.96
C LEU A 343 -17.01 -3.77 1.70
N VAL A 344 -17.94 -4.70 1.49
CA VAL A 344 -17.64 -6.07 0.99
C VAL A 344 -16.90 -6.00 -0.35
N LEU A 345 -17.34 -5.16 -1.28
CA LEU A 345 -16.65 -4.98 -2.57
C LEU A 345 -15.21 -4.49 -2.39
N LYS A 346 -15.00 -3.42 -1.61
CA LYS A 346 -13.66 -2.86 -1.35
C LYS A 346 -12.70 -3.93 -0.79
N LEU A 347 -13.16 -4.73 0.17
CA LEU A 347 -12.39 -5.86 0.70
C LEU A 347 -12.10 -6.93 -0.37
N ARG A 348 -13.08 -7.35 -1.17
CA ARG A 348 -12.88 -8.34 -2.24
C ARG A 348 -11.90 -7.85 -3.31
N CYS A 349 -11.97 -6.58 -3.70
CA CYS A 349 -11.03 -5.97 -4.64
C CYS A 349 -9.58 -5.98 -4.10
N LEU A 350 -9.38 -5.57 -2.83
CA LEU A 350 -8.03 -5.53 -2.25
C LEU A 350 -7.48 -6.92 -1.92
N ASP A 351 -8.33 -7.88 -1.54
CA ASP A 351 -7.95 -9.28 -1.39
C ASP A 351 -7.53 -9.91 -2.74
N LEU A 352 -8.25 -9.63 -3.83
CA LEU A 352 -7.84 -10.04 -5.19
C LEU A 352 -6.47 -9.47 -5.58
N VAL A 353 -6.24 -8.18 -5.36
CA VAL A 353 -4.92 -7.55 -5.63
C VAL A 353 -3.83 -8.16 -4.74
N THR A 354 -4.14 -8.47 -3.47
CA THR A 354 -3.17 -9.05 -2.52
C THR A 354 -2.80 -10.50 -2.90
N ARG A 355 -3.79 -11.36 -3.16
CA ARG A 355 -3.55 -12.75 -3.63
C ARG A 355 -2.86 -12.81 -4.99
N CYS A 356 -3.21 -11.90 -5.91
CA CYS A 356 -2.49 -11.77 -7.17
C CYS A 356 -1.04 -11.35 -6.95
N SER A 357 -0.78 -10.37 -6.07
CA SER A 357 0.56 -9.94 -5.72
C SER A 357 1.42 -11.06 -5.13
N ALA A 358 0.83 -11.93 -4.28
CA ALA A 358 1.52 -13.10 -3.75
C ALA A 358 1.90 -14.09 -4.86
N ALA A 359 0.94 -14.47 -5.72
CA ALA A 359 1.19 -15.37 -6.85
C ALA A 359 2.23 -14.81 -7.86
N VAL A 360 2.29 -13.48 -8.03
CA VAL A 360 3.31 -12.82 -8.86
C VAL A 360 4.71 -12.89 -8.21
N VAL A 361 4.80 -12.80 -6.88
CA VAL A 361 6.06 -13.03 -6.14
C VAL A 361 6.52 -14.47 -6.26
N GLU A 362 5.61 -15.43 -6.09
CA GLU A 362 5.86 -16.88 -6.21
C GLU A 362 6.32 -17.27 -7.62
N ASN A 363 5.72 -16.70 -8.67
CA ASN A 363 6.16 -16.86 -10.06
C ASN A 363 7.56 -16.28 -10.34
N GLY A 364 8.06 -15.39 -9.46
CA GLY A 364 9.39 -14.79 -9.53
C GLY A 364 9.41 -13.42 -10.23
N VAL A 365 9.75 -12.37 -9.48
CA VAL A 365 9.67 -10.96 -9.96
C VAL A 365 10.95 -10.38 -10.55
N ARG A 366 12.14 -10.83 -10.14
CA ARG A 366 13.43 -10.21 -10.54
C ARG A 366 13.80 -10.58 -11.98
N ASN A 367 14.37 -11.76 -12.17
CA ASN A 367 14.70 -12.30 -13.49
C ASN A 367 13.60 -13.31 -13.86
N MET A 368 13.03 -13.17 -15.05
CA MET A 368 11.85 -13.93 -15.49
C MET A 368 12.17 -14.62 -16.81
N SER A 369 12.08 -15.95 -16.85
CA SER A 369 12.22 -16.73 -18.08
C SER A 369 10.98 -16.58 -18.97
N LEU A 370 11.10 -16.94 -20.25
CA LEU A 370 9.97 -17.01 -21.18
C LEU A 370 8.85 -17.96 -20.70
N GLU A 371 9.18 -18.97 -19.88
CA GLU A 371 8.20 -19.84 -19.22
C GLU A 371 7.49 -19.12 -18.08
N GLN A 372 8.23 -18.42 -17.22
CA GLN A 372 7.65 -17.60 -16.14
C GLN A 372 6.84 -16.41 -16.66
N GLU A 373 7.14 -15.86 -17.85
CA GLU A 373 6.31 -14.86 -18.52
C GLU A 373 4.96 -15.44 -18.97
N ARG A 374 4.95 -16.69 -19.45
CA ARG A 374 3.72 -17.41 -19.85
C ARG A 374 2.89 -17.79 -18.62
N GLY A 375 3.55 -18.29 -17.57
CA GLY A 375 2.93 -18.54 -16.26
C GLY A 375 2.30 -17.27 -15.68
N LEU A 376 3.00 -16.14 -15.75
CA LEU A 376 2.47 -14.84 -15.34
C LEU A 376 1.23 -14.43 -16.15
N ASP A 377 1.19 -14.62 -17.48
CA ASP A 377 -0.04 -14.29 -18.23
C ASP A 377 -1.22 -15.14 -17.74
N ILE A 378 -1.02 -16.45 -17.56
CA ILE A 378 -2.06 -17.37 -17.05
C ILE A 378 -2.57 -16.92 -15.67
N ILE A 379 -1.66 -16.60 -14.75
CA ILE A 379 -2.00 -16.07 -13.41
C ILE A 379 -2.86 -14.81 -13.53
N LEU A 380 -2.41 -13.82 -14.31
CA LEU A 380 -3.13 -12.55 -14.46
C LEU A 380 -4.50 -12.73 -15.12
N ARG A 381 -4.63 -13.62 -16.12
CA ARG A 381 -5.93 -13.97 -16.72
C ARG A 381 -6.91 -14.60 -15.72
N ILE A 382 -6.44 -15.48 -14.84
CA ILE A 382 -7.27 -16.10 -13.77
C ILE A 382 -7.79 -15.03 -12.79
N TYR A 383 -6.97 -14.04 -12.44
CA TYR A 383 -7.42 -12.93 -11.60
C TYR A 383 -8.33 -11.94 -12.34
N GLU A 384 -8.07 -11.64 -13.62
CA GLU A 384 -8.97 -10.80 -14.44
C GLU A 384 -10.36 -11.43 -14.65
N SER A 385 -10.48 -12.75 -14.70
CA SER A 385 -11.78 -13.44 -14.68
C SER A 385 -12.52 -13.15 -13.38
N GLN A 386 -11.90 -13.40 -12.21
CA GLN A 386 -12.49 -13.14 -10.89
C GLN A 386 -12.95 -11.68 -10.72
N ILE A 387 -12.24 -10.70 -11.29
CA ILE A 387 -12.66 -9.29 -11.27
C ILE A 387 -13.90 -9.05 -12.13
N THR A 388 -14.04 -9.77 -13.24
CA THR A 388 -15.19 -9.68 -14.15
C THR A 388 -16.42 -10.37 -13.55
N ASP A 389 -16.23 -11.51 -12.89
CA ASP A 389 -17.26 -12.17 -12.08
C ASP A 389 -17.72 -11.25 -10.93
N LEU A 390 -16.79 -10.50 -10.31
CA LEU A 390 -17.08 -9.52 -9.27
C LEU A 390 -17.80 -8.28 -9.82
N GLU A 391 -17.43 -7.77 -11.00
CA GLU A 391 -18.09 -6.63 -11.65
C GLU A 391 -19.57 -6.91 -11.97
N SER A 392 -19.92 -8.17 -12.26
CA SER A 392 -21.31 -8.58 -12.47
C SER A 392 -22.20 -8.46 -11.21
N GLN A 393 -21.61 -8.40 -10.02
CA GLN A 393 -22.32 -8.40 -8.73
C GLN A 393 -22.57 -6.99 -8.17
N PHE A 394 -21.94 -5.94 -8.69
CA PHE A 394 -21.96 -4.59 -8.10
C PHE A 394 -22.14 -3.49 -9.15
N THR A 395 -23.17 -2.66 -8.99
CA THR A 395 -23.67 -1.78 -10.07
C THR A 395 -23.57 -0.28 -9.79
N THR A 396 -23.17 0.19 -8.60
CA THR A 396 -23.15 1.62 -8.30
C THR A 396 -21.96 2.35 -8.94
N ALA A 397 -22.01 3.69 -9.02
CA ALA A 397 -20.93 4.48 -9.61
C ALA A 397 -19.62 4.42 -8.82
N VAL A 398 -19.69 4.37 -7.48
CA VAL A 398 -18.51 4.28 -6.60
C VAL A 398 -17.90 2.88 -6.66
N ASP A 399 -18.74 1.84 -6.74
CA ASP A 399 -18.29 0.45 -6.88
C ASP A 399 -17.42 0.25 -8.13
N ARG A 400 -17.83 0.83 -9.26
CA ARG A 400 -17.09 0.75 -10.54
C ARG A 400 -15.67 1.29 -10.45
N PHE A 401 -15.39 2.27 -9.59
CA PHE A 401 -14.01 2.74 -9.38
C PHE A 401 -13.13 1.67 -8.73
N HIS A 402 -13.61 1.04 -7.66
CA HIS A 402 -12.84 0.02 -6.94
C HIS A 402 -12.57 -1.20 -7.84
N VAL A 403 -13.53 -1.59 -8.67
CA VAL A 403 -13.36 -2.61 -9.71
C VAL A 403 -12.36 -2.18 -10.79
N ALA A 404 -12.46 -0.95 -11.31
CA ALA A 404 -11.54 -0.44 -12.34
C ALA A 404 -10.08 -0.33 -11.83
N LEU A 405 -9.88 0.15 -10.60
CA LEU A 405 -8.57 0.24 -9.98
C LEU A 405 -8.01 -1.13 -9.57
N CYS A 406 -8.86 -2.07 -9.12
CA CYS A 406 -8.48 -3.46 -8.92
C CYS A 406 -7.97 -4.08 -10.24
N ARG A 407 -8.72 -3.90 -11.33
CA ARG A 407 -8.36 -4.39 -12.67
C ARG A 407 -7.05 -3.78 -13.17
N LEU A 408 -6.87 -2.47 -13.03
CA LEU A 408 -5.60 -1.81 -13.38
C LEU A 408 -4.44 -2.34 -12.52
N SER A 409 -4.62 -2.45 -11.21
CA SER A 409 -3.58 -2.89 -10.26
C SER A 409 -3.07 -4.31 -10.55
N ILE A 410 -3.93 -5.17 -11.08
CA ILE A 410 -3.57 -6.52 -11.53
C ILE A 410 -2.96 -6.48 -12.95
N GLN A 411 -3.55 -5.72 -13.88
CA GLN A 411 -3.05 -5.65 -15.26
C GLN A 411 -1.68 -4.98 -15.39
N VAL A 412 -1.27 -4.06 -14.50
CA VAL A 412 0.09 -3.48 -14.53
C VAL A 412 1.21 -4.49 -14.28
N PHE A 413 0.92 -5.65 -13.68
CA PHE A 413 1.90 -6.74 -13.58
C PHE A 413 2.34 -7.27 -14.95
N HIS A 414 1.55 -7.10 -16.02
CA HIS A 414 2.02 -7.44 -17.37
C HIS A 414 3.30 -6.68 -17.77
N PHE A 415 3.57 -5.48 -17.23
CA PHE A 415 4.82 -4.73 -17.49
C PHE A 415 6.09 -5.39 -16.94
N TYR A 416 5.98 -6.45 -16.13
CA TYR A 416 7.13 -7.27 -15.73
C TYR A 416 7.67 -8.12 -16.89
N LYS A 417 6.84 -8.39 -17.90
CA LYS A 417 7.17 -9.16 -19.09
C LYS A 417 7.95 -8.28 -20.09
N ALA A 418 9.04 -8.79 -20.63
CA ALA A 418 9.87 -8.15 -21.64
C ALA A 418 9.57 -8.67 -23.05
N GLU A 419 9.36 -9.98 -23.21
CA GLU A 419 9.20 -10.63 -24.53
C GLU A 419 7.73 -10.75 -24.94
N THR A 420 6.87 -11.26 -24.06
CA THR A 420 5.47 -11.59 -24.35
C THR A 420 4.49 -10.41 -24.16
N LEU A 421 5.00 -9.25 -23.74
CA LEU A 421 4.19 -8.04 -23.48
C LEU A 421 3.36 -7.63 -24.71
N SER A 422 3.99 -7.56 -25.89
CA SER A 422 3.33 -7.15 -27.13
C SER A 422 2.41 -8.22 -27.74
N SER A 423 2.72 -9.52 -27.56
CA SER A 423 2.03 -10.63 -28.23
C SER A 423 0.78 -11.14 -27.50
N THR A 424 0.61 -10.81 -26.23
CA THR A 424 -0.47 -11.35 -25.37
C THR A 424 -1.77 -10.54 -25.35
N GLY A 425 -1.87 -9.50 -26.20
CA GLY A 425 -3.06 -8.64 -26.26
C GLY A 425 -3.37 -7.96 -24.92
N CYS A 426 -2.35 -7.62 -24.14
CA CYS A 426 -2.52 -7.00 -22.83
C CYS A 426 -2.50 -5.46 -22.87
N LEU A 427 -1.71 -4.86 -23.77
CA LEU A 427 -1.61 -3.41 -23.92
C LEU A 427 -2.96 -2.71 -24.14
N PRO A 428 -3.89 -3.19 -25.00
CA PRO A 428 -5.21 -2.56 -25.16
C PRO A 428 -6.05 -2.62 -23.87
N ARG A 429 -5.90 -3.71 -23.08
CA ARG A 429 -6.65 -3.92 -21.83
C ARG A 429 -6.15 -2.97 -20.74
N ILE A 430 -4.83 -2.85 -20.58
CA ILE A 430 -4.18 -1.90 -19.65
C ILE A 430 -4.59 -0.46 -20.00
N LEU A 431 -4.51 -0.09 -21.28
CA LEU A 431 -4.91 1.23 -21.79
C LEU A 431 -6.38 1.53 -21.45
N ALA A 432 -7.29 0.58 -21.73
CA ALA A 432 -8.72 0.72 -21.44
C ALA A 432 -9.06 0.67 -19.93
N ALA A 433 -8.23 0.06 -19.08
CA ALA A 433 -8.38 0.12 -17.63
C ALA A 433 -7.88 1.46 -17.06
N ALA A 434 -6.71 1.92 -17.49
CA ALA A 434 -6.13 3.20 -17.09
C ALA A 434 -7.03 4.39 -17.50
N CYS A 435 -7.57 4.38 -18.74
CA CYS A 435 -8.55 5.38 -19.14
C CYS A 435 -9.79 5.35 -18.25
N ARG A 436 -10.39 4.18 -17.96
CA ARG A 436 -11.57 4.08 -17.09
C ARG A 436 -11.34 4.58 -15.66
N VAL A 437 -10.13 4.44 -15.12
CA VAL A 437 -9.76 5.02 -13.81
C VAL A 437 -9.74 6.56 -13.89
N ILE A 438 -9.19 7.13 -14.96
CA ILE A 438 -9.15 8.58 -15.19
C ILE A 438 -10.56 9.14 -15.47
N ASP A 439 -11.35 8.46 -16.30
CA ASP A 439 -12.74 8.79 -16.64
C ASP A 439 -13.60 8.91 -15.36
N PHE A 440 -13.40 8.01 -14.38
CA PHE A 440 -14.07 8.09 -13.08
C PHE A 440 -13.60 9.30 -12.26
N VAL A 441 -12.29 9.56 -12.15
CA VAL A 441 -11.78 10.72 -11.41
C VAL A 441 -12.28 12.03 -12.03
N GLN A 442 -12.34 12.11 -13.35
CA GLN A 442 -12.93 13.23 -14.08
C GLN A 442 -14.42 13.41 -13.78
N SER A 443 -15.15 12.31 -13.49
CA SER A 443 -16.54 12.38 -13.05
C SER A 443 -16.71 12.93 -11.62
N LEU A 444 -15.76 12.70 -10.71
CA LEU A 444 -15.74 13.34 -9.39
C LEU A 444 -15.44 14.84 -9.47
N GLY A 445 -14.53 15.23 -10.38
CA GLY A 445 -14.17 16.63 -10.65
C GLY A 445 -15.30 17.51 -11.21
N GLN A 446 -16.43 16.92 -11.63
CA GLN A 446 -17.61 17.69 -12.02
C GLN A 446 -18.28 18.41 -10.83
N THR A 447 -17.92 18.05 -9.59
CA THR A 447 -18.27 18.82 -8.39
C THR A 447 -17.06 19.70 -8.00
N PRO A 448 -17.17 21.04 -8.03
CA PRO A 448 -16.07 21.94 -7.65
C PRO A 448 -15.51 21.61 -6.26
N GLY A 449 -14.18 21.72 -6.09
CA GLY A 449 -13.47 21.46 -4.82
C GLY A 449 -13.34 19.98 -4.43
N ARG A 450 -14.19 19.08 -4.94
CA ARG A 450 -14.30 17.69 -4.46
C ARG A 450 -13.01 16.86 -4.62
N LEU A 451 -12.13 17.20 -5.56
CA LEU A 451 -10.88 16.47 -5.79
C LEU A 451 -9.89 16.59 -4.61
N VAL A 452 -9.79 17.76 -3.97
CA VAL A 452 -8.99 18.01 -2.75
C VAL A 452 -9.42 17.12 -1.57
N THR A 453 -10.69 16.72 -1.55
CA THR A 453 -11.32 15.91 -0.50
C THR A 453 -11.23 14.40 -0.77
N THR A 454 -10.67 13.99 -1.91
CA THR A 454 -10.57 12.56 -2.27
C THR A 454 -9.55 11.80 -1.41
N PRO A 455 -9.83 10.54 -1.01
CA PRO A 455 -8.86 9.68 -0.36
C PRO A 455 -7.57 9.46 -1.15
N ILE A 456 -6.48 9.16 -0.45
CA ILE A 456 -5.16 8.88 -1.04
C ILE A 456 -5.18 7.75 -2.09
N GLN A 457 -6.07 6.77 -1.96
CA GLN A 457 -6.22 5.69 -2.93
C GLN A 457 -6.73 6.17 -4.31
N ILE A 458 -7.46 7.29 -4.36
CA ILE A 458 -7.91 7.91 -5.63
C ILE A 458 -6.74 8.62 -6.32
N ASN A 459 -5.93 9.35 -5.53
CA ASN A 459 -4.67 9.94 -5.99
C ASN A 459 -3.69 8.88 -6.52
N PHE A 460 -3.52 7.77 -5.79
CA PHE A 460 -2.70 6.64 -6.22
C PHE A 460 -3.20 6.01 -7.53
N GLY A 461 -4.52 5.80 -7.65
CA GLY A 461 -5.12 5.27 -8.87
C GLY A 461 -4.90 6.17 -10.08
N LEU A 462 -5.04 7.48 -9.90
CA LEU A 462 -4.78 8.49 -10.93
C LEU A 462 -3.31 8.47 -11.39
N LEU A 463 -2.36 8.39 -10.45
CA LEU A 463 -0.93 8.29 -10.71
C LEU A 463 -0.58 6.98 -11.45
N LEU A 464 -1.08 5.84 -10.97
CA LEU A 464 -0.84 4.53 -11.59
C LEU A 464 -1.38 4.47 -13.02
N ALA A 465 -2.57 5.02 -13.26
CA ALA A 465 -3.16 5.14 -14.60
C ALA A 465 -2.32 6.04 -15.50
N SER A 466 -1.95 7.23 -15.03
CA SER A 466 -1.18 8.22 -15.79
C SER A 466 0.21 7.70 -16.17
N VAL A 467 0.92 7.01 -15.27
CA VAL A 467 2.20 6.36 -15.58
C VAL A 467 2.02 5.20 -16.56
N SER A 468 0.95 4.41 -16.42
CA SER A 468 0.68 3.29 -17.34
C SER A 468 0.45 3.78 -18.77
N LEU A 469 -0.31 4.87 -18.95
CA LEU A 469 -0.51 5.50 -20.25
C LEU A 469 0.79 6.13 -20.78
N LEU A 470 1.54 6.85 -19.94
CA LEU A 470 2.84 7.44 -20.31
C LEU A 470 3.83 6.37 -20.82
N ARG A 471 3.95 5.24 -20.11
CA ARG A 471 4.81 4.12 -20.50
C ARG A 471 4.40 3.57 -21.87
N ILE A 472 3.10 3.38 -22.10
CA ILE A 472 2.58 2.90 -23.39
C ILE A 472 2.87 3.92 -24.51
N LEU A 473 2.54 5.19 -24.30
CA LEU A 473 2.73 6.29 -25.27
C LEU A 473 4.22 6.55 -25.63
N LYS A 474 5.16 6.21 -24.74
CA LYS A 474 6.60 6.35 -24.98
C LYS A 474 7.23 5.15 -25.71
N LEU A 475 6.72 3.95 -25.46
CA LEU A 475 7.26 2.70 -26.02
C LEU A 475 6.60 2.27 -27.33
N TYR A 476 5.33 2.62 -27.55
CA TYR A 476 4.53 2.12 -28.68
C TYR A 476 3.93 3.26 -29.50
N THR A 477 4.33 3.36 -30.77
CA THR A 477 3.90 4.42 -31.71
C THR A 477 2.97 3.94 -32.82
N SER A 478 2.95 2.62 -33.08
CA SER A 478 2.47 2.03 -34.34
C SER A 478 1.73 0.71 -34.12
N CYS A 479 1.15 0.50 -32.93
CA CYS A 479 0.40 -0.69 -32.56
C CYS A 479 -1.11 -0.45 -32.71
N ASP A 480 -1.91 -1.52 -32.76
CA ASP A 480 -3.37 -1.47 -32.77
C ASP A 480 -3.90 -1.07 -31.38
N LEU A 481 -3.75 0.23 -31.07
CA LEU A 481 -4.02 0.87 -29.79
C LEU A 481 -4.65 2.24 -30.03
N ASP A 482 -5.64 2.58 -29.19
CA ASP A 482 -6.24 3.91 -29.12
C ASP A 482 -5.27 4.90 -28.43
N LEU A 483 -4.19 5.24 -29.14
CA LEU A 483 -3.13 6.13 -28.66
C LEU A 483 -3.61 7.58 -28.52
N ASP A 484 -4.65 7.98 -29.25
CA ASP A 484 -5.24 9.32 -29.15
C ASP A 484 -6.08 9.47 -27.87
N ARG A 485 -6.93 8.49 -27.53
CA ARG A 485 -7.57 8.48 -26.20
C ARG A 485 -6.54 8.31 -25.10
N ALA A 486 -5.53 7.46 -25.26
CA ALA A 486 -4.46 7.33 -24.26
C ALA A 486 -3.77 8.67 -23.99
N ARG A 487 -3.47 9.45 -25.04
CA ARG A 487 -2.89 10.79 -24.95
C ARG A 487 -3.85 11.79 -24.29
N ALA A 488 -5.12 11.81 -24.68
CA ALA A 488 -6.14 12.68 -24.09
C ALA A 488 -6.35 12.39 -22.59
N SER A 489 -6.52 11.11 -22.23
CA SER A 489 -6.63 10.65 -20.84
C SER A 489 -5.37 10.98 -20.04
N PHE A 490 -4.17 10.81 -20.60
CA PHE A 490 -2.92 11.16 -19.92
C PHE A 490 -2.85 12.65 -19.53
N PHE A 491 -3.22 13.56 -20.45
CA PHE A 491 -3.27 15.00 -20.13
C PHE A 491 -4.43 15.36 -19.20
N SER A 492 -5.57 14.67 -19.28
CA SER A 492 -6.65 14.80 -18.29
C SER A 492 -6.14 14.41 -16.89
N GLY A 493 -5.43 13.28 -16.77
CA GLY A 493 -4.81 12.82 -15.52
C GLY A 493 -3.83 13.82 -14.92
N ILE A 494 -2.99 14.47 -15.75
CA ILE A 494 -2.11 15.57 -15.33
C ILE A 494 -2.90 16.78 -14.79
N ASN A 495 -4.05 17.11 -15.37
CA ASN A 495 -4.85 18.26 -14.91
C ASN A 495 -5.62 17.95 -13.63
N LEU A 496 -6.26 16.78 -13.56
CA LEU A 496 -6.93 16.28 -12.36
C LEU A 496 -5.97 16.17 -11.17
N ALA A 497 -4.70 15.80 -11.40
CA ALA A 497 -3.67 15.78 -10.37
C ALA A 497 -3.25 17.18 -9.87
N LYS A 498 -3.43 18.25 -10.67
CA LYS A 498 -3.27 19.64 -10.17
C LYS A 498 -4.42 20.00 -9.24
N GLU A 499 -5.64 19.63 -9.61
CA GLU A 499 -6.87 19.90 -8.84
C GLU A 499 -7.00 19.06 -7.56
N MET A 500 -6.21 17.99 -7.42
CA MET A 500 -6.06 17.22 -6.17
C MET A 500 -5.02 17.80 -5.21
N SER A 501 -4.13 18.68 -5.67
CA SER A 501 -3.04 19.23 -4.85
C SER A 501 -3.57 20.25 -3.85
N VAL A 502 -3.09 20.14 -2.61
CA VAL A 502 -3.53 20.89 -1.43
C VAL A 502 -2.38 21.72 -0.85
N GLN A 503 -1.15 21.23 -0.95
CA GLN A 503 0.04 21.89 -0.40
C GLN A 503 1.18 21.88 -1.44
N GLN A 504 1.98 22.95 -1.44
CA GLN A 504 3.14 23.03 -2.32
C GLN A 504 4.11 21.88 -2.02
N ASN A 505 4.49 21.12 -3.05
CA ASN A 505 5.29 19.90 -2.96
C ASN A 505 4.61 18.73 -2.22
N ASP A 506 3.28 18.62 -2.28
CA ASP A 506 2.61 17.33 -2.01
C ASP A 506 2.80 16.31 -3.15
N SER A 507 2.35 15.08 -2.90
CA SER A 507 2.50 13.95 -3.84
C SER A 507 1.77 14.16 -5.16
N ALA A 508 0.69 14.95 -5.18
CA ALA A 508 -0.07 15.29 -6.38
C ALA A 508 0.70 16.34 -7.23
N ALA A 509 1.23 17.40 -6.61
CA ALA A 509 2.10 18.37 -7.26
C ALA A 509 3.37 17.69 -7.84
N LYS A 510 3.98 16.77 -7.10
CA LYS A 510 5.14 15.98 -7.55
C LYS A 510 4.81 15.06 -8.73
N ALA A 511 3.66 14.39 -8.69
CA ALA A 511 3.17 13.61 -9.82
C ALA A 511 3.00 14.48 -11.08
N VAL A 512 2.36 15.65 -10.96
CA VAL A 512 2.23 16.61 -12.06
C VAL A 512 3.60 16.99 -12.63
N PHE A 513 4.56 17.37 -11.79
CA PHE A 513 5.89 17.76 -12.25
C PHE A 513 6.62 16.63 -12.99
N ILE A 514 6.72 15.45 -12.37
CA ILE A 514 7.45 14.29 -12.92
C ILE A 514 6.81 13.82 -14.24
N LEU A 515 5.47 13.73 -14.32
CA LEU A 515 4.78 13.31 -15.54
C LEU A 515 4.96 14.30 -16.70
N ASN A 516 4.97 15.62 -16.43
CA ASN A 516 5.25 16.63 -17.46
C ASN A 516 6.70 16.58 -17.95
N GLN A 517 7.68 16.39 -17.06
CA GLN A 517 9.09 16.27 -17.45
C GLN A 517 9.33 14.99 -18.27
N LEU A 518 8.84 13.84 -17.81
CA LEU A 518 8.93 12.58 -18.57
C LEU A 518 8.18 12.64 -19.91
N TRP A 519 7.05 13.35 -19.99
CA TRP A 519 6.36 13.55 -21.27
C TRP A 519 7.23 14.28 -22.29
N ASN A 520 7.99 15.30 -21.89
CA ASN A 520 8.85 16.06 -22.79
C ASN A 520 10.24 15.40 -23.00
N SER A 521 10.68 14.52 -22.10
CA SER A 521 11.94 13.77 -22.21
C SER A 521 12.01 12.94 -23.50
N THR A 522 13.14 13.05 -24.22
CA THR A 522 13.48 12.16 -25.34
C THR A 522 14.17 10.87 -24.88
N LYS A 523 14.74 10.83 -23.67
CA LYS A 523 15.50 9.70 -23.13
C LYS A 523 14.67 8.70 -22.33
N ALA A 524 13.55 9.13 -21.75
CA ALA A 524 12.69 8.28 -20.92
C ALA A 524 12.25 7.01 -21.66
N TYR A 525 12.46 5.85 -21.04
CA TYR A 525 12.21 4.51 -21.59
C TYR A 525 13.01 4.17 -22.86
N ARG A 526 14.20 4.75 -23.04
CA ARG A 526 15.14 4.41 -24.13
C ARG A 526 16.51 3.97 -23.62
N LYS A 527 17.16 3.12 -24.41
CA LYS A 527 18.58 2.78 -24.30
C LYS A 527 19.47 3.89 -24.89
N PRO A 528 20.79 3.89 -24.64
CA PRO A 528 21.73 4.86 -25.24
C PRO A 528 21.76 4.86 -26.78
N ASP A 529 21.39 3.75 -27.41
CA ASP A 529 21.22 3.60 -28.87
C ASP A 529 19.90 4.18 -29.41
N GLY A 530 19.05 4.76 -28.56
CA GLY A 530 17.73 5.28 -28.90
C GLY A 530 16.62 4.22 -29.01
N SER A 531 16.95 2.93 -28.92
CA SER A 531 15.99 1.83 -28.95
C SER A 531 15.13 1.76 -27.68
N ALA A 532 13.96 1.14 -27.78
CA ALA A 532 13.01 1.05 -26.67
C ALA A 532 13.55 0.18 -25.51
N TYR A 533 13.35 0.65 -24.28
CA TYR A 533 13.61 -0.12 -23.05
C TYR A 533 12.28 -0.60 -22.47
N THR A 534 11.83 -1.77 -22.90
CA THR A 534 10.49 -2.32 -22.55
C THR A 534 10.40 -2.85 -21.12
N ALA A 535 11.50 -3.35 -20.56
CA ALA A 535 11.56 -3.92 -19.22
C ALA A 535 11.36 -2.87 -18.10
N LEU A 536 10.82 -3.29 -16.96
CA LEU A 536 10.88 -2.52 -15.72
C LEU A 536 12.26 -2.67 -15.07
N ARG A 537 12.86 -1.56 -14.59
CA ARG A 537 14.13 -1.58 -13.84
C ARG A 537 13.85 -1.76 -12.35
N VAL A 538 12.90 -0.99 -11.81
CA VAL A 538 12.34 -1.25 -10.48
C VAL A 538 11.33 -2.39 -10.61
N ARG A 539 11.60 -3.55 -9.99
CA ARG A 539 10.75 -4.75 -10.04
C ARG A 539 10.31 -5.26 -8.66
N GLY A 540 10.98 -4.84 -7.59
CA GLY A 540 10.76 -5.35 -6.23
C GLY A 540 9.56 -4.75 -5.47
N ARG A 541 8.72 -3.89 -6.09
CA ARG A 541 7.72 -3.07 -5.39
C ARG A 541 6.28 -3.27 -5.91
N LEU A 542 6.01 -4.47 -6.41
CA LEU A 542 4.68 -4.96 -6.82
C LEU A 542 3.94 -3.99 -7.77
N VAL A 543 2.66 -3.71 -7.50
CA VAL A 543 1.76 -2.80 -8.25
C VAL A 543 2.38 -1.42 -8.49
N LEU A 544 3.25 -0.97 -7.59
CA LEU A 544 3.85 0.38 -7.59
C LEU A 544 5.22 0.44 -8.31
N SER A 545 5.76 -0.72 -8.73
CA SER A 545 6.98 -0.82 -9.55
C SER A 545 6.97 0.05 -10.82
N PRO A 546 5.88 0.17 -11.62
CA PRO A 546 5.89 0.99 -12.84
C PRO A 546 6.00 2.49 -12.55
N VAL A 547 5.39 2.95 -11.45
CA VAL A 547 5.46 4.35 -10.97
C VAL A 547 6.87 4.67 -10.50
N LEU A 548 7.50 3.76 -9.75
CA LEU A 548 8.89 3.95 -9.34
C LEU A 548 9.88 3.88 -10.50
N ASP A 549 9.69 2.98 -11.48
CA ASP A 549 10.52 2.97 -12.69
C ASP A 549 10.47 4.32 -13.43
N ALA A 550 9.29 4.96 -13.49
CA ALA A 550 9.09 6.30 -14.03
C ALA A 550 9.82 7.38 -13.21
N VAL A 551 9.69 7.39 -11.87
CA VAL A 551 10.44 8.32 -10.99
C VAL A 551 11.96 8.15 -11.18
N TRP A 552 12.45 6.91 -11.32
CA TRP A 552 13.85 6.65 -11.63
C TRP A 552 14.26 7.13 -13.03
N TRP A 553 13.37 7.13 -14.03
CA TRP A 553 13.67 7.67 -15.38
C TRP A 553 13.81 9.19 -15.35
N TRP A 554 12.98 9.85 -14.52
CA TRP A 554 13.08 11.27 -14.27
C TRP A 554 14.38 11.60 -13.53
N ARG A 555 14.72 10.84 -12.49
CA ARG A 555 15.92 11.06 -11.68
C ARG A 555 17.22 10.87 -12.48
N ASP A 556 17.34 9.79 -13.26
CA ASP A 556 18.51 9.52 -14.12
C ASP A 556 18.81 10.68 -15.11
N GLU A 557 17.80 11.47 -15.49
CA GLU A 557 17.96 12.59 -16.43
C GLU A 557 18.17 13.96 -15.75
N ASN A 558 17.63 14.16 -14.53
CA ASN A 558 17.64 15.46 -13.84
C ASN A 558 18.68 15.55 -12.71
N GLU A 559 19.07 14.41 -12.13
CA GLU A 559 19.98 14.30 -10.96
C GLU A 559 21.13 13.29 -11.23
N PRO A 560 21.97 13.51 -12.25
CA PRO A 560 22.99 12.53 -12.67
C PRO A 560 24.02 12.18 -11.58
N GLY A 561 24.22 13.05 -10.58
CA GLY A 561 25.16 12.83 -9.47
C GLY A 561 24.81 11.63 -8.57
N TYR A 562 23.52 11.32 -8.40
CA TYR A 562 23.06 10.21 -7.56
C TYR A 562 23.52 8.83 -8.08
N ARG A 563 23.85 8.74 -9.38
CA ARG A 563 24.20 7.49 -10.06
C ARG A 563 25.64 7.03 -9.79
N THR A 564 26.55 7.98 -9.65
CA THR A 564 27.98 7.72 -9.39
C THR A 564 28.19 7.01 -8.05
N MET A 565 27.38 7.35 -7.04
CA MET A 565 27.48 6.77 -5.70
C MET A 565 27.08 5.28 -5.67
N TYR A 566 26.03 4.89 -6.42
CA TYR A 566 25.59 3.50 -6.49
C TYR A 566 26.44 2.61 -7.41
N CYS A 567 27.04 3.15 -8.49
CA CYS A 567 27.81 2.34 -9.45
C CYS A 567 29.05 1.72 -8.79
N LEU A 568 29.78 2.53 -8.03
CA LEU A 568 31.01 2.13 -7.32
C LEU A 568 30.81 0.97 -6.31
N GLN A 569 29.58 0.74 -5.87
CA GLN A 569 29.25 -0.29 -4.87
C GLN A 569 28.74 -1.60 -5.51
N GLY A 570 28.43 -1.58 -6.81
CA GLY A 570 28.05 -2.79 -7.58
C GLY A 570 29.24 -3.52 -8.19
N GLU A 571 30.25 -2.79 -8.68
CA GLU A 571 31.38 -3.34 -9.44
C GLU A 571 32.46 -3.99 -8.54
N ALA A 572 32.35 -3.86 -7.21
CA ALA A 572 33.29 -4.44 -6.24
C ALA A 572 32.99 -5.90 -5.84
N ALA A 573 31.87 -6.48 -6.32
CA ALA A 573 31.38 -7.80 -5.88
C ALA A 573 31.74 -8.96 -6.82
N ASP A 574 31.84 -8.73 -8.13
CA ASP A 574 32.16 -9.77 -9.12
C ASP A 574 33.68 -9.83 -9.36
N GLY A 575 34.35 -10.71 -8.61
CA GLY A 575 35.80 -10.89 -8.65
C GLY A 575 36.32 -11.55 -9.93
N ILE A 576 36.44 -10.78 -11.02
CA ILE A 576 37.15 -11.17 -12.25
C ILE A 576 38.34 -10.20 -12.45
N PRO A 577 39.60 -10.65 -12.31
CA PRO A 577 40.75 -9.79 -12.56
C PRO A 577 40.87 -9.48 -14.07
N PRO A 578 41.15 -8.22 -14.46
CA PRO A 578 41.29 -7.87 -15.87
C PRO A 578 42.53 -8.55 -16.48
N VAL A 579 42.33 -9.25 -17.60
CA VAL A 579 43.42 -9.77 -18.43
C VAL A 579 44.02 -8.60 -19.23
N PRO A 580 45.32 -8.28 -19.08
CA PRO A 580 45.96 -7.27 -19.91
C PRO A 580 46.28 -7.86 -21.30
N GLU A 581 45.81 -7.21 -22.36
CA GLU A 581 46.21 -7.55 -23.72
C GLU A 581 47.67 -7.16 -23.99
N THR A 582 48.33 -7.91 -24.86
CA THR A 582 49.78 -7.85 -25.05
C THR A 582 50.21 -6.82 -26.09
N GLU A 583 51.12 -5.91 -25.71
CA GLU A 583 52.07 -5.30 -26.65
C GLU A 583 53.49 -5.80 -26.33
N THR A 584 54.25 -6.14 -27.38
CA THR A 584 55.61 -6.67 -27.27
C THR A 584 56.64 -5.62 -27.70
N HIS A 585 57.73 -5.44 -26.92
CA HIS A 585 59.11 -5.69 -27.36
C HIS A 585 60.22 -5.14 -26.41
N HIS A 586 61.30 -5.92 -26.27
CA HIS A 586 62.69 -5.53 -25.92
C HIS A 586 63.07 -4.95 -24.52
N ALA A 587 63.26 -5.85 -23.56
CA ALA A 587 64.57 -6.28 -23.00
C ALA A 587 65.53 -5.32 -22.24
N GLN A 588 65.93 -5.78 -21.03
CA GLN A 588 67.23 -5.58 -20.32
C GLN A 588 67.57 -4.15 -19.79
N THR A 589 68.21 -3.94 -18.61
CA THR A 589 68.73 -4.84 -17.54
C THR A 589 68.85 -4.10 -16.18
N ASP A 590 68.82 -4.87 -15.08
CA ASP A 590 69.51 -4.73 -13.77
C ASP A 590 69.30 -3.57 -12.76
N ASP A 591 69.37 -4.00 -11.47
CA ASP A 591 69.82 -3.37 -10.22
C ASP A 591 69.20 -2.09 -9.56
N SER A 592 68.25 -2.37 -8.64
CA SER A 592 68.38 -2.32 -7.16
C SER A 592 68.74 -1.06 -6.32
N MET A 593 68.07 -1.02 -5.15
CA MET A 593 68.52 -0.53 -3.81
C MET A 593 68.31 0.92 -3.26
N ILE A 594 67.82 0.94 -2.00
CA ILE A 594 68.07 1.87 -0.85
C ILE A 594 67.36 3.26 -0.77
N SER A 595 66.23 3.25 -0.04
CA SER A 595 65.97 3.98 1.22
C SER A 595 66.71 5.29 1.61
N ALA A 596 65.96 6.40 1.67
CA ALA A 596 65.90 7.40 2.77
C ALA A 596 64.66 8.30 2.53
N ALA A 597 63.74 8.64 3.46
CA ALA A 597 63.77 9.04 4.87
C ALA A 597 63.89 10.57 5.08
N GLU A 598 62.90 11.16 5.79
CA GLU A 598 62.89 12.51 6.41
C GLU A 598 62.90 13.76 5.47
N SER A 599 62.44 14.97 5.85
CA SER A 599 61.56 15.46 6.94
C SER A 599 61.22 16.96 6.70
N ASN A 600 60.26 17.53 7.46
CA ASN A 600 59.98 18.98 7.63
C ASN A 600 59.49 19.79 6.39
N ARG A 601 58.85 20.96 6.53
CA ARG A 601 57.83 21.46 7.49
C ARG A 601 57.25 22.79 6.95
N ASN A 602 56.03 23.13 7.39
CA ASN A 602 55.45 24.49 7.56
C ASN A 602 55.83 25.63 6.59
N ASN A 603 54.82 26.26 5.97
CA ASN A 603 54.28 27.52 6.52
C ASN A 603 52.92 27.92 5.92
N SER A 604 52.29 28.96 6.49
CA SER A 604 50.87 29.27 6.33
C SER A 604 50.60 30.76 6.10
N SER A 605 49.39 31.06 5.59
CA SER A 605 48.79 32.40 5.41
C SER A 605 49.43 33.30 4.31
N ALA A 606 48.76 34.33 3.76
CA ALA A 606 47.48 34.92 4.14
C ALA A 606 46.67 35.53 2.96
N ALA A 607 45.35 35.60 3.16
CA ALA A 607 44.43 36.69 2.79
C ALA A 607 44.27 37.18 1.31
N ALA A 608 43.08 36.86 0.78
CA ALA A 608 42.11 37.79 0.15
C ALA A 608 42.56 38.96 -0.75
N SER A 609 42.06 38.99 -2.00
CA SER A 609 41.06 39.99 -2.46
C SER A 609 40.68 39.82 -3.95
N ALA A 610 39.48 39.31 -4.23
CA ALA A 610 38.76 39.50 -5.51
C ALA A 610 37.31 39.02 -5.40
N MET A 611 36.36 39.94 -5.23
CA MET A 611 34.92 39.71 -5.38
C MET A 611 34.33 40.79 -6.29
N VAL A 612 33.05 40.64 -6.66
CA VAL A 612 32.24 41.63 -7.42
C VAL A 612 32.53 41.71 -8.94
N ASN A 613 31.94 40.78 -9.71
CA ASN A 613 30.85 41.10 -10.66
C ASN A 613 30.49 39.93 -11.61
N SER A 614 29.32 39.30 -11.40
CA SER A 614 28.48 38.67 -12.44
C SER A 614 27.16 38.10 -11.84
N ALA A 615 26.50 38.86 -10.95
CA ALA A 615 25.29 38.40 -10.25
C ALA A 615 24.00 38.72 -11.02
N GLU A 616 23.82 38.13 -12.21
CA GLU A 616 22.53 38.12 -12.92
C GLU A 616 22.50 37.07 -14.06
N ARG A 617 22.10 35.82 -13.75
CA ARG A 617 21.67 34.82 -14.75
C ARG A 617 20.98 33.61 -14.10
N GLN A 618 19.64 33.67 -14.08
CA GLN A 618 18.69 32.56 -13.99
C GLN A 618 19.09 31.36 -13.12
N ASP A 619 18.58 31.33 -11.89
CA ASP A 619 18.40 30.10 -11.12
C ASP A 619 17.45 29.15 -11.86
N SER A 620 18.02 28.29 -12.71
CA SER A 620 17.29 27.15 -13.25
C SER A 620 17.00 26.19 -12.10
N ALA A 621 15.71 25.89 -11.88
CA ALA A 621 15.25 25.11 -10.75
C ALA A 621 15.88 23.71 -10.75
N ARG A 622 16.95 23.54 -9.96
CA ARG A 622 17.34 22.22 -9.44
C ARG A 622 16.16 21.69 -8.62
N ALA A 623 15.84 20.41 -8.81
CA ALA A 623 15.13 19.71 -7.75
C ALA A 623 16.04 19.74 -6.51
N ASP A 624 15.49 20.25 -5.41
CA ASP A 624 16.05 20.10 -4.07
C ASP A 624 15.87 18.63 -3.67
N ASP A 625 16.89 17.95 -3.15
CA ASP A 625 16.85 16.49 -2.90
C ASP A 625 15.62 16.10 -2.03
N HIS A 626 15.25 16.97 -1.09
CA HIS A 626 14.05 16.86 -0.24
C HIS A 626 12.69 16.83 -1.00
N PHE A 627 12.69 17.09 -2.31
CA PHE A 627 11.53 16.89 -3.18
C PHE A 627 11.15 15.40 -3.29
N LEU A 628 12.12 14.50 -3.16
CA LEU A 628 11.92 13.06 -3.35
C LEU A 628 11.37 12.30 -2.13
N ALA A 629 11.23 12.92 -0.97
CA ALA A 629 10.71 12.34 0.28
C ALA A 629 9.35 11.59 0.16
N ASP A 630 8.55 11.89 -0.86
CA ASP A 630 7.33 11.11 -1.12
C ASP A 630 7.59 9.70 -1.67
N PHE A 631 8.68 9.53 -2.42
CA PHE A 631 9.11 8.27 -3.04
C PHE A 631 10.38 7.65 -2.41
N GLU A 632 11.06 8.35 -1.49
CA GLU A 632 12.31 7.93 -0.83
C GLU A 632 12.30 6.55 -0.17
N TRP A 633 11.14 6.00 0.19
CA TRP A 633 11.04 4.63 0.71
C TRP A 633 11.40 3.55 -0.34
N ALA A 634 11.58 3.96 -1.60
CA ALA A 634 12.17 3.18 -2.69
C ALA A 634 13.68 3.45 -2.91
N LEU A 635 14.29 4.31 -2.09
CA LEU A 635 15.67 4.80 -2.16
C LEU A 635 16.46 4.64 -0.85
N CYS A 636 15.82 4.36 0.30
CA CYS A 636 16.52 4.12 1.56
C CYS A 636 17.44 2.88 1.48
N GLU A 637 18.74 3.14 1.59
CA GLU A 637 19.67 2.36 2.41
C GLU A 637 20.37 3.36 3.37
N ASP A 638 20.54 2.97 4.62
CA ASP A 638 21.50 3.44 5.63
C ASP A 638 21.89 4.93 5.78
N GLU A 639 21.19 5.64 6.69
CA GLU A 639 21.87 6.50 7.67
C GLU A 639 22.38 5.72 8.90
N PHE A 640 21.92 4.48 9.13
CA PHE A 640 22.19 3.72 10.35
C PHE A 640 23.59 3.08 10.44
N PHE A 641 24.42 3.17 9.39
CA PHE A 641 25.79 2.65 9.38
C PHE A 641 26.88 3.71 9.10
N LEU A 642 26.55 5.01 9.10
CA LEU A 642 27.54 6.09 9.10
C LEU A 642 28.18 6.30 10.48
N SER A 643 28.91 5.30 10.96
CA SER A 643 29.81 5.41 12.11
C SER A 643 31.03 6.27 11.74
N THR A 644 30.88 7.59 11.85
CA THR A 644 31.96 8.55 11.57
C THR A 644 33.13 8.40 12.55
N GLY A 645 34.32 8.01 12.06
CA GLY A 645 35.57 8.21 12.81
C GLY A 645 36.67 7.18 12.57
N PRO A 646 37.60 7.44 11.63
CA PRO A 646 38.98 7.02 11.82
C PRO A 646 39.71 8.00 12.75
N TYR A 647 40.40 7.52 13.79
CA TYR A 647 41.70 8.02 14.27
C TYR A 647 42.14 7.23 15.53
N THR A 648 43.43 6.84 15.54
CA THR A 648 44.18 6.10 16.58
C THR A 648 43.57 4.78 17.04
#